data_AF-A0A3D3UTD1-F1
#
_entry.id   AF-A0A3D3UTD1-F1
#
_cell.length_a   1.000
_cell.length_b   1.000
_cell.length_c   1.000
_cell.angle_alpha   90.00
_cell.angle_beta   90.00
_cell.angle_gamma   90.00
#
_symmetry.space_group_name_H-M   'P 1'
#
loop_
_entity.id
_entity.type
_entity.pdbx_description
1 polymer ?
#
loop_
_entity_poly.entity_id
_entity_poly.type
_entity_poly.pdbx_seq_one_letter_code
_entity_poly.pdbx_strand_id
1 'polypeptide(L)'
;MKIEFGTFFIFAILFSSLLPAQTVVVKGHKDKVFLWMEAEAGDISSPMMVHDTEETSGGQFIEVRSGNNNIEYAPEDGHAIYKFTVENPGTYTIWGRVKIDMADEDAFWVKMDDDDWVKWKGIEVGCKWHWDQVHDNQNNNQVMVYDLAAGPHTLVFTYCMDQTRLDKLLITNALEYVPDEKGPRAEAVISTSSTAPNVNETLRFDGSASSSTEGAISTYIWEIDGEKTAGGATAYHTFKEAGKHDVKLIVTDNTGVTGRVTKTVTVYTNEPIVHFDYYPDRSKPNEVVTFDSSSSFDPNGKIVKYSWDFGDGATGEGIVAKHPFTSDGEYSTTLTVTDSEGTKVSKTRLVTVITGIPKKIIFETDMCLDVDDVGALAALHALANNGEVDLLAVCFNEVHPSGAAAIDAINTWYGRGDIPVGIYKKELADPDKSDYLDALKKFPHDLDSESALSAVDVYTEVLSKQDDKSVTIVSVGFLNNLLDILNAEPDLVTQKVKELVVMGGVNNDGFNLCRHNLVSASEYVIRNWPSPLVISQPGSRILTGERLENSPQGNPIREAYYQFFNSYFCGRPSWDQIAVLYGVRGLSDYFSEITEGTGSLRNGYKWQMKFGHRSYLKKRLENKSYVQTIEDLMLEPPHE
;
A
#
# COMPACT_ATOMS: atom_id res chain seq x y z
N MET A 1 -27.95 67.23 23.84
CA MET A 1 -27.41 66.91 22.51
C MET A 1 -26.74 65.54 22.63
N LYS A 2 -27.52 64.48 22.40
CA LYS A 2 -27.08 63.08 22.37
C LYS A 2 -26.79 62.75 20.92
N ILE A 3 -25.64 62.14 20.63
CA ILE A 3 -25.35 61.53 19.33
C ILE A 3 -25.06 60.06 19.64
N GLU A 4 -25.96 59.20 19.17
CA GLU A 4 -25.91 57.74 19.32
C GLU A 4 -24.87 57.14 18.36
N PHE A 5 -24.07 56.20 18.88
CA PHE A 5 -23.25 55.31 18.07
C PHE A 5 -24.14 54.19 17.52
N GLY A 6 -24.28 54.13 16.20
CA GLY A 6 -24.97 53.06 15.50
C GLY A 6 -24.14 51.78 15.51
N THR A 7 -24.67 50.75 16.17
CA THR A 7 -24.19 49.37 16.14
C THR A 7 -24.40 48.80 14.73
N PHE A 8 -23.33 48.52 13.99
CA PHE A 8 -23.40 47.72 12.77
C PHE A 8 -23.59 46.25 13.17
N PHE A 9 -24.82 45.75 13.06
CA PHE A 9 -25.11 44.33 13.05
C PHE A 9 -24.59 43.74 11.73
N ILE A 10 -23.55 42.91 11.80
CA ILE A 10 -23.19 41.98 10.72
C ILE A 10 -24.27 40.90 10.74
N PHE A 11 -25.18 40.95 9.77
CA PHE A 11 -26.06 39.82 9.47
C PHE A 11 -25.17 38.69 8.94
N ALA A 12 -24.93 37.68 9.76
CA ALA A 12 -24.52 36.36 9.29
C ALA A 12 -25.68 35.78 8.50
N ILE A 13 -25.67 35.95 7.18
CA ILE A 13 -26.56 35.22 6.29
C ILE A 13 -26.03 33.79 6.25
N LEU A 14 -26.64 32.91 7.04
CA LEU A 14 -26.59 31.47 6.82
C LEU A 14 -27.29 31.18 5.48
N PHE A 15 -26.53 31.20 4.39
CA PHE A 15 -26.94 30.52 3.18
C PHE A 15 -26.74 29.01 3.40
N SER A 16 -27.80 28.30 3.80
CA SER A 16 -27.91 26.88 3.45
C SER A 16 -28.32 26.82 1.97
N SER A 17 -27.35 26.97 1.08
CA SER A 17 -27.59 26.73 -0.35
C SER A 17 -27.52 25.23 -0.62
N LEU A 18 -28.60 24.51 -0.31
CA LEU A 18 -28.94 23.30 -1.05
C LEU A 18 -29.37 23.77 -2.44
N LEU A 19 -28.40 23.95 -3.34
CA LEU A 19 -28.70 24.04 -4.76
C LEU A 19 -29.21 22.64 -5.19
N PRO A 20 -30.33 22.54 -5.92
CA PRO A 20 -30.73 21.26 -6.51
C PRO A 20 -29.61 20.78 -7.46
N ALA A 21 -29.41 19.46 -7.54
CA ALA A 21 -28.51 18.85 -8.52
C ALA A 21 -28.78 19.45 -9.91
N GLN A 22 -27.76 20.07 -10.53
CA GLN A 22 -27.95 20.83 -11.76
C GLN A 22 -27.96 19.89 -12.96
N THR A 23 -28.97 20.07 -13.83
CA THR A 23 -29.05 19.41 -15.13
C THR A 23 -27.94 19.95 -16.04
N VAL A 24 -26.91 19.15 -16.30
CA VAL A 24 -25.92 19.47 -17.33
C VAL A 24 -26.46 18.96 -18.67
N VAL A 25 -26.82 19.86 -19.57
CA VAL A 25 -27.26 19.51 -20.91
C VAL A 25 -26.03 19.28 -21.79
N VAL A 26 -25.64 18.02 -21.97
CA VAL A 26 -24.62 17.65 -22.97
C VAL A 26 -25.14 18.02 -24.36
N LYS A 27 -24.42 18.89 -25.08
CA LYS A 27 -24.81 19.41 -26.40
C LYS A 27 -25.13 18.24 -27.37
N GLY A 28 -26.38 18.16 -27.82
CA GLY A 28 -26.82 17.20 -28.84
C GLY A 28 -28.06 16.38 -28.48
N HIS A 29 -28.45 16.35 -27.20
CA HIS A 29 -29.54 15.50 -26.72
C HIS A 29 -30.58 16.30 -25.94
N LYS A 30 -31.54 16.93 -26.63
CA LYS A 30 -32.58 17.78 -26.00
C LYS A 30 -33.49 17.04 -25.00
N ASP A 31 -33.57 15.70 -25.08
CA ASP A 31 -34.43 14.88 -24.23
C ASP A 31 -33.63 14.02 -23.22
N LYS A 32 -32.30 14.15 -23.20
CA LYS A 32 -31.44 13.41 -22.25
C LYS A 32 -31.05 14.30 -21.08
N VAL A 33 -31.13 13.71 -19.89
CA VAL A 33 -30.86 14.35 -18.61
C VAL A 33 -29.61 13.69 -18.02
N PHE A 34 -28.66 14.52 -17.58
CA PHE A 34 -27.45 14.09 -16.88
C PHE A 34 -27.35 14.87 -15.57
N LEU A 35 -27.55 14.18 -14.45
CA LEU A 35 -27.43 14.75 -13.11
C LEU A 35 -26.13 14.23 -12.51
N TRP A 36 -25.12 15.10 -12.50
CA TRP A 36 -23.81 14.80 -11.95
C TRP A 36 -23.73 15.27 -10.50
N MET A 37 -23.19 14.42 -9.62
CA MET A 37 -22.97 14.75 -8.21
C MET A 37 -21.63 14.17 -7.77
N GLU A 38 -20.82 14.96 -7.08
CA GLU A 38 -19.70 14.40 -6.31
C GLU A 38 -20.28 13.60 -5.13
N ALA A 39 -19.67 12.47 -4.80
CA ALA A 39 -20.18 11.60 -3.75
C ALA A 39 -20.20 12.33 -2.39
N GLU A 40 -19.14 13.06 -2.07
CA GLU A 40 -19.03 13.81 -0.83
C GLU A 40 -19.97 15.03 -0.73
N ALA A 41 -20.72 15.37 -1.80
CA ALA A 41 -21.72 16.43 -1.76
C ALA A 41 -23.04 16.00 -1.10
N GLY A 42 -23.22 14.71 -0.82
CA GLY A 42 -24.35 14.20 -0.04
C GLY A 42 -24.32 14.64 1.43
N ASP A 43 -25.41 14.40 2.15
CA ASP A 43 -25.43 14.45 3.61
C ASP A 43 -24.75 13.17 4.15
N ILE A 44 -23.48 13.31 4.53
CA ILE A 44 -22.59 12.19 4.89
C ILE A 44 -22.55 11.99 6.40
N SER A 45 -22.75 10.76 6.84
CA SER A 45 -22.67 10.38 8.25
C SER A 45 -21.78 9.15 8.45
N SER A 46 -21.06 9.12 9.57
CA SER A 46 -20.23 7.97 9.97
C SER A 46 -21.05 6.68 10.02
N PRO A 47 -20.49 5.51 9.61
CA PRO A 47 -19.10 5.27 9.19
C PRO A 47 -18.71 5.63 7.75
N MET A 48 -19.57 6.27 6.96
CA MET A 48 -19.15 6.84 5.67
C MET A 48 -18.26 8.07 5.96
N MET A 49 -17.04 8.10 5.43
CA MET A 49 -16.04 9.14 5.69
C MET A 49 -15.61 9.80 4.38
N VAL A 50 -15.32 11.09 4.43
CA VAL A 50 -14.79 11.83 3.28
C VAL A 50 -13.27 11.89 3.37
N HIS A 51 -12.60 11.59 2.27
CA HIS A 51 -11.14 11.64 2.12
C HIS A 51 -10.76 12.58 0.98
N ASP A 52 -9.60 13.24 1.06
CA ASP A 52 -9.05 14.09 0.00
C ASP A 52 -8.04 13.30 -0.86
N THR A 53 -8.07 13.48 -2.19
CA THR A 53 -7.07 12.95 -3.14
C THR A 53 -7.15 13.67 -4.48
N GLU A 54 -6.04 13.85 -5.19
CA GLU A 54 -6.02 14.47 -6.52
C GLU A 54 -6.50 13.50 -7.64
N GLU A 55 -6.58 12.20 -7.35
CA GLU A 55 -6.98 11.16 -8.31
C GLU A 55 -8.48 11.19 -8.67
N THR A 56 -9.32 11.84 -7.87
CA THR A 56 -10.78 11.85 -7.99
C THR A 56 -11.32 13.02 -8.80
N SER A 57 -12.63 13.07 -9.09
CA SER A 57 -13.20 14.13 -9.91
C SER A 57 -13.24 15.49 -9.22
N GLY A 58 -13.62 15.52 -7.95
CA GLY A 58 -13.76 16.74 -7.15
C GLY A 58 -12.65 16.99 -6.14
N GLY A 59 -11.61 16.15 -6.12
CA GLY A 59 -10.52 16.19 -5.14
C GLY A 59 -10.83 15.46 -3.83
N GLN A 60 -12.01 14.83 -3.74
CA GLN A 60 -12.45 14.05 -2.58
C GLN A 60 -13.15 12.76 -3.03
N PHE A 61 -13.38 11.85 -2.09
CA PHE A 61 -14.24 10.67 -2.26
C PHE A 61 -14.80 10.25 -0.90
N ILE A 62 -15.80 9.37 -0.92
CA ILE A 62 -16.30 8.68 0.26
C ILE A 62 -15.64 7.31 0.38
N GLU A 63 -15.17 6.98 1.57
CA GLU A 63 -14.73 5.64 1.96
C GLU A 63 -15.57 5.15 3.15
N VAL A 64 -15.91 3.86 3.17
CA VAL A 64 -16.43 3.23 4.38
C VAL A 64 -15.28 3.04 5.38
N ARG A 65 -15.42 3.57 6.59
CA ARG A 65 -14.42 3.38 7.65
C ARG A 65 -14.10 1.91 7.89
N SER A 66 -12.79 1.61 8.02
CA SER A 66 -12.35 0.24 8.29
C SER A 66 -13.04 -0.41 9.49
N GLY A 67 -13.34 -1.70 9.38
CA GLY A 67 -14.03 -2.53 10.37
C GLY A 67 -15.55 -2.42 10.36
N ASN A 68 -16.15 -1.64 9.45
CA ASN A 68 -17.60 -1.47 9.35
C ASN A 68 -18.12 -2.27 8.14
N ASN A 69 -18.57 -3.50 8.40
CA ASN A 69 -19.10 -4.43 7.40
C ASN A 69 -20.52 -4.86 7.80
N ASN A 70 -21.47 -4.81 6.88
CA ASN A 70 -22.80 -5.39 7.06
C ASN A 70 -23.37 -5.88 5.72
N ILE A 71 -23.11 -7.15 5.42
CA ILE A 71 -23.51 -7.79 4.16
C ILE A 71 -24.91 -8.37 4.18
N GLU A 72 -25.54 -8.50 5.36
CA GLU A 72 -26.83 -9.18 5.49
C GLU A 72 -28.00 -8.23 5.25
N TYR A 73 -27.90 -6.99 5.75
CA TYR A 73 -28.92 -5.96 5.63
C TYR A 73 -28.28 -4.56 5.60
N ALA A 74 -28.99 -3.59 5.02
CA ALA A 74 -28.59 -2.20 5.01
C ALA A 74 -28.63 -1.62 6.45
N PRO A 75 -27.52 -1.04 6.96
CA PRO A 75 -27.47 -0.38 8.26
C PRO A 75 -28.42 0.82 8.39
N GLU A 76 -28.85 1.12 9.63
CA GLU A 76 -29.65 2.31 9.95
C GLU A 76 -28.79 3.57 10.15
N ASP A 77 -27.48 3.42 10.36
CA ASP A 77 -26.50 4.49 10.45
C ASP A 77 -25.56 4.50 9.24
N GLY A 78 -24.72 5.53 9.12
CA GLY A 78 -23.74 5.61 8.04
C GLY A 78 -24.32 5.79 6.65
N HIS A 79 -24.80 6.98 6.34
CA HIS A 79 -25.42 7.28 5.05
C HIS A 79 -24.66 8.33 4.27
N ALA A 80 -24.73 8.22 2.94
CA ALA A 80 -24.55 9.33 2.01
C ALA A 80 -25.90 9.59 1.32
N ILE A 81 -26.55 10.70 1.67
CA ILE A 81 -27.91 11.03 1.20
C ILE A 81 -27.85 12.17 0.18
N TYR A 82 -28.35 11.92 -1.02
CA TYR A 82 -28.39 12.86 -2.13
C TYR A 82 -29.83 13.25 -2.43
N LYS A 83 -30.13 14.55 -2.36
CA LYS A 83 -31.45 15.09 -2.72
C LYS A 83 -31.34 15.80 -4.06
N PHE A 84 -32.19 15.44 -5.01
CA PHE A 84 -32.17 16.00 -6.35
C PHE A 84 -33.59 16.23 -6.87
N THR A 85 -33.72 16.89 -8.02
CA THR A 85 -35.00 17.14 -8.67
C THR A 85 -34.95 16.66 -10.10
N VAL A 86 -35.95 15.90 -10.51
CA VAL A 86 -36.13 15.43 -11.88
C VAL A 86 -37.10 16.39 -12.57
N GLU A 87 -36.67 17.01 -13.66
CA GLU A 87 -37.54 17.90 -14.46
C GLU A 87 -38.41 17.11 -15.43
N ASN A 88 -37.83 16.09 -16.07
CA ASN A 88 -38.49 15.25 -17.07
C ASN A 88 -38.76 13.86 -16.50
N PRO A 89 -40.02 13.45 -16.30
CA PRO A 89 -40.31 12.12 -15.80
C PRO A 89 -39.84 11.07 -16.81
N GLY A 90 -39.43 9.90 -16.32
CA GLY A 90 -38.99 8.80 -17.17
C GLY A 90 -38.17 7.76 -16.42
N THR A 91 -37.59 6.84 -17.19
CA THR A 91 -36.73 5.78 -16.65
C THR A 91 -35.28 6.25 -16.59
N TYR A 92 -34.68 6.15 -15.41
CA TYR A 92 -33.32 6.56 -15.11
C TYR A 92 -32.47 5.39 -14.64
N THR A 93 -31.15 5.49 -14.84
CA THR A 93 -30.16 4.59 -14.26
C THR A 93 -29.12 5.39 -13.49
N ILE A 94 -28.34 4.70 -12.65
CA ILE A 94 -27.34 5.27 -11.76
C ILE A 94 -25.99 4.64 -12.06
N TRP A 95 -24.98 5.48 -12.23
CA TRP A 95 -23.58 5.09 -12.28
C TRP A 95 -22.85 5.65 -11.07
N GLY A 96 -21.93 4.86 -10.51
CA GLY A 96 -20.99 5.32 -9.51
C GLY A 96 -19.55 5.15 -9.99
N ARG A 97 -18.70 6.14 -9.75
CA ARG A 97 -17.26 6.06 -9.97
C ARG A 97 -16.61 5.55 -8.71
N VAL A 98 -15.96 4.39 -8.79
CA VAL A 98 -15.54 3.59 -7.64
C VAL A 98 -14.09 3.12 -7.82
N LYS A 99 -13.42 2.80 -6.72
CA LYS A 99 -12.09 2.18 -6.70
C LYS A 99 -12.08 1.12 -5.61
N ILE A 100 -11.87 -0.13 -6.02
CA ILE A 100 -11.94 -1.31 -5.17
C ILE A 100 -10.55 -1.94 -5.14
N ASP A 101 -9.78 -1.70 -4.09
CA ASP A 101 -8.40 -2.19 -4.03
C ASP A 101 -8.37 -3.71 -3.77
N MET A 102 -9.33 -4.23 -3.00
CA MET A 102 -9.42 -5.65 -2.61
C MET A 102 -10.84 -6.19 -2.80
N ALA A 103 -10.95 -7.50 -3.07
CA ALA A 103 -12.24 -8.16 -3.35
C ALA A 103 -13.22 -8.20 -2.16
N ASP A 104 -12.74 -7.94 -0.95
CA ASP A 104 -13.56 -7.81 0.27
C ASP A 104 -13.99 -6.37 0.55
N GLU A 105 -13.78 -5.46 -0.40
CA GLU A 105 -14.12 -4.03 -0.34
C GLU A 105 -15.13 -3.66 -1.46
N ASP A 106 -15.87 -4.63 -2.02
CA ASP A 106 -16.51 -4.53 -3.35
C ASP A 106 -18.01 -4.17 -3.36
N ALA A 107 -18.53 -3.53 -2.30
CA ALA A 107 -19.97 -3.38 -2.14
C ALA A 107 -20.49 -2.13 -1.37
N PHE A 108 -21.68 -1.68 -1.79
CA PHE A 108 -22.57 -0.72 -1.11
C PHE A 108 -24.02 -1.22 -1.05
N TRP A 109 -24.79 -0.66 -0.12
CA TRP A 109 -26.26 -0.70 -0.18
C TRP A 109 -26.78 0.60 -0.78
N VAL A 110 -27.75 0.50 -1.68
CA VAL A 110 -28.30 1.65 -2.44
C VAL A 110 -29.83 1.65 -2.37
N LYS A 111 -30.45 2.81 -2.21
CA LYS A 111 -31.90 2.98 -2.22
C LYS A 111 -32.32 4.27 -2.91
N MET A 112 -33.34 4.21 -3.76
CA MET A 112 -34.01 5.36 -4.36
C MET A 112 -35.35 5.59 -3.64
N ASP A 113 -35.59 6.81 -3.18
CA ASP A 113 -36.78 7.21 -2.43
C ASP A 113 -37.16 6.21 -1.31
N ASP A 114 -38.39 5.68 -1.38
CA ASP A 114 -38.96 4.71 -0.45
C ASP A 114 -38.93 3.27 -1.01
N ASP A 115 -38.17 3.01 -2.08
CA ASP A 115 -37.99 1.66 -2.63
C ASP A 115 -37.21 0.74 -1.67
N ASP A 116 -37.18 -0.55 -1.99
CA ASP A 116 -36.37 -1.52 -1.25
C ASP A 116 -34.86 -1.28 -1.47
N TRP A 117 -34.05 -1.66 -0.46
CA TRP A 117 -32.59 -1.60 -0.56
C TRP A 117 -32.07 -2.60 -1.60
N VAL A 118 -31.16 -2.12 -2.43
CA VAL A 118 -30.42 -2.91 -3.41
C VAL A 118 -28.99 -3.14 -2.90
N LYS A 119 -28.50 -4.37 -3.00
CA LYS A 119 -27.10 -4.69 -2.75
C LYS A 119 -26.29 -4.53 -4.04
N TRP A 120 -25.59 -3.41 -4.16
CA TRP A 120 -24.63 -3.19 -5.23
C TRP A 120 -23.29 -3.81 -4.82
N LYS A 121 -23.03 -5.02 -5.31
CA LYS A 121 -21.89 -5.88 -4.93
C LYS A 121 -21.34 -6.62 -6.14
N GLY A 122 -20.04 -6.91 -6.15
CA GLY A 122 -19.36 -7.52 -7.29
C GLY A 122 -18.78 -6.47 -8.22
N ILE A 123 -18.50 -5.28 -7.67
CA ILE A 123 -17.85 -4.18 -8.35
C ILE A 123 -16.44 -4.64 -8.75
N GLU A 124 -16.00 -4.29 -9.95
CA GLU A 124 -14.70 -4.72 -10.48
C GLU A 124 -13.56 -4.32 -9.54
N VAL A 125 -12.77 -5.31 -9.11
CA VAL A 125 -11.57 -5.08 -8.29
C VAL A 125 -10.47 -4.54 -9.18
N GLY A 126 -9.88 -3.42 -8.79
CA GLY A 126 -8.82 -2.79 -9.55
C GLY A 126 -8.24 -1.55 -8.87
N CYS A 127 -6.96 -1.33 -9.10
CA CYS A 127 -6.21 -0.22 -8.53
C CYS A 127 -6.50 1.15 -9.20
N LYS A 128 -7.52 1.25 -10.05
CA LYS A 128 -7.93 2.48 -10.75
C LYS A 128 -9.40 2.78 -10.51
N TRP A 129 -9.69 4.07 -10.44
CA TRP A 129 -11.04 4.57 -10.49
C TRP A 129 -11.69 4.22 -11.84
N HIS A 130 -12.85 3.58 -11.78
CA HIS A 130 -13.64 3.23 -12.95
C HIS A 130 -15.12 3.49 -12.66
N TRP A 131 -15.92 3.53 -13.72
CA TRP A 131 -17.37 3.66 -13.62
C TRP A 131 -17.99 2.28 -13.59
N ASP A 132 -18.87 2.07 -12.62
CA ASP A 132 -19.69 0.87 -12.53
C ASP A 132 -21.16 1.26 -12.37
N GLN A 133 -22.04 0.48 -12.99
CA GLN A 133 -23.47 0.78 -13.02
C GLN A 133 -24.13 0.09 -11.82
N VAL A 134 -24.97 0.81 -11.07
CA VAL A 134 -25.66 0.21 -9.91
C VAL A 134 -26.50 -0.98 -10.36
N HIS A 135 -26.21 -2.15 -9.81
CA HIS A 135 -26.87 -3.41 -10.14
C HIS A 135 -27.21 -4.22 -8.89
N ASP A 136 -28.27 -5.02 -8.96
CA ASP A 136 -28.72 -5.86 -7.85
C ASP A 136 -28.06 -7.23 -7.88
N ASN A 137 -27.07 -7.42 -7.00
CA ASN A 137 -26.39 -8.71 -6.87
C ASN A 137 -27.30 -9.84 -6.38
N GLN A 138 -28.40 -9.53 -5.72
CA GLN A 138 -29.36 -10.54 -5.24
C GLN A 138 -30.32 -10.98 -6.34
N ASN A 139 -30.35 -10.26 -7.48
CA ASN A 139 -31.25 -10.52 -8.59
C ASN A 139 -30.47 -10.67 -9.90
N ASN A 140 -29.54 -11.64 -9.93
CA ASN A 140 -28.71 -11.99 -11.09
C ASN A 140 -27.90 -10.82 -11.67
N ASN A 141 -27.38 -9.91 -10.83
CA ASN A 141 -26.65 -8.71 -11.25
C ASN A 141 -27.45 -7.84 -12.25
N GLN A 142 -28.78 -7.79 -12.09
CA GLN A 142 -29.61 -6.96 -12.95
C GLN A 142 -29.28 -5.48 -12.73
N VAL A 143 -28.98 -4.77 -13.81
CA VAL A 143 -28.80 -3.31 -13.79
C VAL A 143 -30.07 -2.63 -13.28
N MET A 144 -29.90 -1.71 -12.32
CA MET A 144 -31.02 -0.98 -11.75
C MET A 144 -31.50 0.15 -12.65
N VAL A 145 -32.82 0.21 -12.81
CA VAL A 145 -33.53 1.31 -13.45
C VAL A 145 -34.68 1.77 -12.56
N TYR A 146 -34.94 3.07 -12.57
CA TYR A 146 -35.92 3.72 -11.69
C TYR A 146 -36.85 4.60 -12.53
N ASP A 147 -38.16 4.40 -12.40
CA ASP A 147 -39.17 5.24 -13.04
C ASP A 147 -39.45 6.47 -12.17
N LEU A 148 -38.78 7.57 -12.47
CA LEU A 148 -38.84 8.80 -11.68
C LEU A 148 -39.89 9.74 -12.25
N ALA A 149 -40.71 10.31 -11.36
CA ALA A 149 -41.65 11.37 -11.71
C ALA A 149 -40.94 12.72 -11.84
N ALA A 150 -41.64 13.75 -12.33
CA ALA A 150 -41.14 15.11 -12.20
C ALA A 150 -41.29 15.55 -10.74
N GLY A 151 -40.21 16.02 -10.12
CA GLY A 151 -40.23 16.45 -8.72
C GLY A 151 -38.99 16.07 -7.92
N PRO A 152 -39.04 16.23 -6.59
CA PRO A 152 -37.93 15.92 -5.70
C PRO A 152 -37.79 14.41 -5.50
N HIS A 153 -36.55 13.95 -5.45
CA HIS A 153 -36.15 12.56 -5.22
C HIS A 153 -34.97 12.49 -4.26
N THR A 154 -34.79 11.33 -3.62
CA THR A 154 -33.69 11.04 -2.69
C THR A 154 -32.99 9.76 -3.08
N LEU A 155 -31.67 9.80 -3.25
CA LEU A 155 -30.81 8.63 -3.40
C LEU A 155 -29.99 8.45 -2.13
N VAL A 156 -29.92 7.22 -1.60
CA VAL A 156 -29.20 6.91 -0.37
C VAL A 156 -28.22 5.78 -0.62
N PHE A 157 -26.98 5.97 -0.19
CA PHE A 157 -25.98 4.91 -0.06
C PHE A 157 -25.69 4.67 1.43
N THR A 158 -25.50 3.42 1.82
CA THR A 158 -24.95 3.03 3.11
C THR A 158 -23.92 1.91 2.96
N TYR A 159 -23.16 1.66 4.01
CA TYR A 159 -22.02 0.76 3.99
C TYR A 159 -22.44 -0.71 3.93
N CYS A 160 -21.84 -1.47 3.03
CA CYS A 160 -21.95 -2.93 2.98
C CYS A 160 -20.62 -3.58 3.36
N MET A 161 -19.52 -3.09 2.78
CA MET A 161 -18.16 -3.49 3.12
C MET A 161 -17.30 -2.28 3.52
N ASP A 162 -16.29 -2.52 4.36
CA ASP A 162 -15.35 -1.47 4.72
C ASP A 162 -14.37 -1.16 3.59
N GLN A 163 -13.85 0.05 3.58
CA GLN A 163 -12.89 0.55 2.58
C GLN A 163 -13.38 0.59 1.13
N THR A 164 -14.64 0.24 0.87
CA THR A 164 -15.30 0.53 -0.42
C THR A 164 -15.30 2.05 -0.67
N ARG A 165 -14.88 2.47 -1.86
CA ARG A 165 -14.73 3.90 -2.22
C ARG A 165 -15.68 4.33 -3.32
N LEU A 166 -16.26 5.52 -3.17
CA LEU A 166 -17.15 6.17 -4.14
C LEU A 166 -16.75 7.64 -4.33
N ASP A 167 -16.48 8.03 -5.58
CA ASP A 167 -16.04 9.38 -5.96
C ASP A 167 -17.18 10.22 -6.54
N LYS A 168 -17.91 9.67 -7.52
CA LYS A 168 -18.88 10.46 -8.30
C LYS A 168 -20.10 9.65 -8.67
N LEU A 169 -21.23 10.32 -8.83
CA LEU A 169 -22.50 9.77 -9.28
C LEU A 169 -22.97 10.42 -10.58
N LEU A 170 -23.56 9.61 -11.45
CA LEU A 170 -24.39 10.07 -12.56
C LEU A 170 -25.77 9.41 -12.48
N ILE A 171 -26.81 10.24 -12.45
CA ILE A 171 -28.20 9.80 -12.66
C ILE A 171 -28.64 10.27 -14.05
N THR A 172 -29.03 9.34 -14.92
CA THR A 172 -29.37 9.67 -16.31
C THR A 172 -30.49 8.83 -16.92
N ASN A 173 -31.29 9.43 -17.79
CA ASN A 173 -32.27 8.72 -18.64
C ASN A 173 -31.66 8.30 -20.01
N ALA A 174 -30.34 8.50 -20.18
CA ALA A 174 -29.57 7.94 -21.27
C ALA A 174 -29.08 6.54 -20.88
N LEU A 175 -29.97 5.55 -20.90
CA LEU A 175 -29.71 4.19 -20.37
C LEU A 175 -28.52 3.47 -21.03
N GLU A 176 -28.13 3.86 -22.25
CA GLU A 176 -26.97 3.30 -22.96
C GLU A 176 -25.70 4.18 -22.84
N TYR A 177 -25.76 5.31 -22.13
CA TYR A 177 -24.61 6.18 -21.94
C TYR A 177 -23.65 5.58 -20.92
N VAL A 178 -22.37 5.50 -21.30
CA VAL A 178 -21.27 5.12 -20.44
C VAL A 178 -20.45 6.38 -20.12
N PRO A 179 -20.34 6.79 -18.84
CA PRO A 179 -19.50 7.91 -18.45
C PRO A 179 -18.03 7.69 -18.81
N ASP A 180 -17.33 8.76 -19.19
CA ASP A 180 -15.89 8.76 -19.41
C ASP A 180 -15.12 9.46 -18.27
N GLU A 181 -13.85 9.06 -18.11
CA GLU A 181 -12.87 9.66 -17.20
C GLU A 181 -13.41 9.99 -15.78
N LYS A 182 -13.57 11.29 -15.49
CA LYS A 182 -13.97 11.89 -14.21
C LYS A 182 -15.32 12.63 -14.32
N GLY A 183 -15.98 12.60 -15.48
CA GLY A 183 -17.13 13.46 -15.78
C GLY A 183 -16.82 14.97 -15.66
N PRO A 184 -17.86 15.84 -15.63
CA PRO A 184 -17.73 17.28 -15.45
C PRO A 184 -17.05 17.65 -14.13
N ARG A 185 -16.01 18.48 -14.17
CA ARG A 185 -15.24 18.83 -12.96
C ARG A 185 -14.64 20.23 -13.03
N ALA A 186 -14.38 20.79 -11.86
CA ALA A 186 -13.50 21.94 -11.72
C ALA A 186 -12.15 21.51 -11.14
N GLU A 187 -11.08 22.11 -11.63
CA GLU A 187 -9.72 21.91 -11.16
C GLU A 187 -9.33 23.12 -10.33
N ALA A 188 -9.19 22.90 -9.02
CA ALA A 188 -8.70 23.92 -8.09
C ALA A 188 -7.17 23.93 -8.11
N VAL A 189 -6.57 25.11 -8.18
CA VAL A 189 -5.11 25.28 -8.19
C VAL A 189 -4.73 26.22 -7.04
N ILE A 190 -3.69 25.88 -6.27
CA ILE A 190 -3.14 26.77 -5.24
C ILE A 190 -1.68 27.10 -5.54
N SER A 191 -1.41 28.37 -5.80
CA SER A 191 -0.07 28.94 -5.75
C SER A 191 0.14 29.73 -4.45
N THR A 192 1.37 29.74 -3.96
CA THR A 192 1.76 30.40 -2.70
C THR A 192 2.87 31.40 -2.96
N SER A 193 2.89 32.53 -2.23
CA SER A 193 3.95 33.53 -2.36
C SER A 193 5.34 33.04 -1.92
N SER A 194 5.37 32.01 -1.05
CA SER A 194 6.58 31.33 -0.61
C SER A 194 6.33 29.83 -0.57
N THR A 195 7.37 29.04 -0.85
CA THR A 195 7.37 27.58 -0.72
C THR A 195 7.97 27.11 0.61
N ALA A 196 8.57 28.02 1.38
CA ALA A 196 9.17 27.74 2.69
C ALA A 196 8.91 28.89 3.69
N PRO A 197 7.63 29.11 4.07
CA PRO A 197 7.27 30.18 4.99
C PRO A 197 7.66 29.86 6.43
N ASN A 198 7.79 30.92 7.23
CA ASN A 198 8.12 30.78 8.64
C ASN A 198 6.98 31.10 9.55
N VAL A 199 7.11 30.66 10.79
CA VAL A 199 6.27 31.16 11.87
C VAL A 199 6.28 32.68 11.88
N ASN A 200 5.08 33.25 11.85
CA ASN A 200 4.79 34.69 11.79
C ASN A 200 5.01 35.38 10.43
N GLU A 201 5.32 34.65 9.35
CA GLU A 201 5.30 35.19 8.00
C GLU A 201 3.86 35.22 7.44
N THR A 202 3.48 36.35 6.82
CA THR A 202 2.20 36.44 6.10
C THR A 202 2.33 35.91 4.67
N LEU A 203 1.67 34.80 4.39
CA LEU A 203 1.58 34.20 3.07
C LEU A 203 0.41 34.75 2.26
N ARG A 204 0.61 34.88 0.95
CA ARG A 204 -0.46 35.05 -0.04
C ARG A 204 -0.71 33.70 -0.74
N PHE A 205 -1.97 33.31 -0.78
CA PHE A 205 -2.48 32.20 -1.58
C PHE A 205 -3.23 32.74 -2.80
N ASP A 206 -3.06 32.09 -3.94
CA ASP A 206 -3.67 32.51 -5.21
C ASP A 206 -4.14 31.30 -6.00
N GLY A 207 -5.46 31.27 -6.22
CA GLY A 207 -6.17 30.23 -6.96
C GLY A 207 -6.74 30.69 -8.29
N SER A 208 -6.32 31.84 -8.80
CA SER A 208 -6.80 32.39 -10.09
C SER A 208 -6.53 31.50 -11.31
N ALA A 209 -5.63 30.51 -11.19
CA ALA A 209 -5.36 29.51 -12.22
C ALA A 209 -6.39 28.35 -12.25
N SER A 210 -7.36 28.34 -11.35
CA SER A 210 -8.40 27.30 -11.30
C SER A 210 -9.32 27.37 -12.52
N SER A 211 -9.82 26.22 -12.98
CA SER A 211 -10.64 26.11 -14.21
C SER A 211 -11.78 25.10 -14.07
N SER A 212 -12.73 25.08 -15.01
CA SER A 212 -13.81 24.08 -15.06
C SER A 212 -14.09 23.64 -16.50
N THR A 213 -14.57 22.41 -16.66
CA THR A 213 -15.01 21.87 -17.96
C THR A 213 -16.33 22.49 -18.45
N GLU A 214 -17.17 22.96 -17.53
CA GLU A 214 -18.54 23.40 -17.85
C GLU A 214 -18.71 24.93 -17.88
N GLY A 215 -17.84 25.67 -17.21
CA GLY A 215 -18.09 27.09 -16.99
C GLY A 215 -16.91 27.89 -16.42
N ALA A 216 -17.20 29.13 -16.04
CA ALA A 216 -16.23 30.02 -15.42
C ALA A 216 -16.32 29.90 -13.89
N ILE A 217 -15.17 29.86 -13.20
CA ILE A 217 -15.12 29.86 -11.74
C ILE A 217 -15.81 31.11 -11.19
N SER A 218 -16.80 30.89 -10.31
CA SER A 218 -17.66 31.93 -9.74
C SER A 218 -17.41 32.15 -8.24
N THR A 219 -16.92 31.13 -7.51
CA THR A 219 -16.64 31.21 -6.08
C THR A 219 -15.27 30.60 -5.73
N TYR A 220 -14.69 31.11 -4.64
CA TYR A 220 -13.45 30.63 -4.03
C TYR A 220 -13.63 30.60 -2.52
N ILE A 221 -13.47 29.43 -1.90
CA ILE A 221 -13.55 29.24 -0.45
C ILE A 221 -12.21 28.68 0.01
N TRP A 222 -11.55 29.41 0.90
CA TRP A 222 -10.27 29.02 1.49
C TRP A 222 -10.51 28.48 2.90
N GLU A 223 -9.92 27.33 3.20
CA GLU A 223 -9.88 26.73 4.54
C GLU A 223 -8.42 26.50 4.91
N ILE A 224 -8.00 26.98 6.08
CA ILE A 224 -6.63 26.87 6.57
C ILE A 224 -6.70 26.20 7.93
N ASP A 225 -6.07 25.04 8.07
CA ASP A 225 -6.16 24.18 9.26
C ASP A 225 -7.62 23.90 9.70
N GLY A 226 -8.51 23.74 8.70
CA GLY A 226 -9.94 23.51 8.89
C GLY A 226 -10.77 24.77 9.17
N GLU A 227 -10.16 25.94 9.30
CA GLU A 227 -10.87 27.20 9.53
C GLU A 227 -11.08 28.01 8.24
N LYS A 228 -12.32 28.42 7.98
CA LYS A 228 -12.67 29.24 6.83
C LYS A 228 -11.99 30.62 6.91
N THR A 229 -11.26 30.96 5.87
CA THR A 229 -10.58 32.25 5.73
C THR A 229 -11.27 33.10 4.65
N ALA A 230 -11.48 34.38 4.92
CA ALA A 230 -12.05 35.30 3.94
C ALA A 230 -11.11 35.49 2.74
N GLY A 231 -11.66 35.46 1.52
CA GLY A 231 -10.89 35.65 0.30
C GLY A 231 -11.77 35.70 -0.95
N GLY A 232 -11.12 35.95 -2.08
CA GLY A 232 -11.66 35.69 -3.42
C GLY A 232 -10.72 34.73 -4.13
N ALA A 233 -10.33 35.04 -5.37
CA ALA A 233 -9.26 34.30 -6.04
C ALA A 233 -7.92 34.32 -5.26
N THR A 234 -7.76 35.23 -4.30
CA THR A 234 -6.60 35.31 -3.40
C THR A 234 -7.00 35.36 -1.93
N ALA A 235 -6.19 34.78 -1.05
CA ALA A 235 -6.30 34.85 0.41
C ALA A 235 -4.94 35.13 1.08
N TYR A 236 -4.95 35.54 2.34
CA TYR A 236 -3.73 35.80 3.13
C TYR A 236 -3.84 35.15 4.51
N HIS A 237 -2.73 34.60 5.02
CA HIS A 237 -2.70 33.98 6.36
C HIS A 237 -1.32 34.10 7.00
N THR A 238 -1.25 34.03 8.33
CA THR A 238 0.01 34.04 9.10
C THR A 238 0.00 32.93 10.13
N PHE A 239 0.81 31.90 9.90
CA PHE A 239 0.92 30.75 10.78
C PHE A 239 1.70 31.09 12.06
N LYS A 240 1.22 30.62 13.21
CA LYS A 240 1.82 30.90 14.54
C LYS A 240 2.63 29.74 15.11
N GLU A 241 2.50 28.57 14.51
CA GLU A 241 3.22 27.37 14.87
C GLU A 241 3.96 26.85 13.63
N ALA A 242 5.07 26.14 13.86
CA ALA A 242 5.78 25.45 12.80
C ALA A 242 5.20 24.03 12.66
N GLY A 243 5.34 23.45 11.48
CA GLY A 243 4.81 22.15 11.15
C GLY A 243 4.10 22.15 9.80
N LYS A 244 3.34 21.09 9.56
CA LYS A 244 2.51 20.97 8.36
C LYS A 244 1.15 21.62 8.64
N HIS A 245 0.76 22.52 7.75
CA HIS A 245 -0.52 23.20 7.77
C HIS A 245 -1.25 22.92 6.47
N ASP A 246 -2.53 22.59 6.55
CA ASP A 246 -3.31 22.25 5.37
C ASP A 246 -4.07 23.47 4.88
N VAL A 247 -3.80 23.84 3.62
CA VAL A 247 -4.48 24.93 2.93
C VAL A 247 -5.35 24.34 1.85
N LYS A 248 -6.65 24.36 2.08
CA LYS A 248 -7.66 23.86 1.16
C LYS A 248 -8.30 25.00 0.40
N LEU A 249 -8.42 24.83 -0.92
CA LEU A 249 -9.20 25.70 -1.79
C LEU A 249 -10.34 24.88 -2.37
N ILE A 250 -11.55 25.43 -2.26
CA ILE A 250 -12.75 24.93 -2.91
C ILE A 250 -13.19 25.99 -3.92
N VAL A 251 -13.29 25.61 -5.20
CA VAL A 251 -13.84 26.46 -6.26
C VAL A 251 -15.18 25.92 -6.72
N THR A 252 -16.08 26.82 -7.14
CA THR A 252 -17.33 26.43 -7.81
C THR A 252 -17.50 27.28 -9.06
N ASP A 253 -17.80 26.65 -10.18
CA ASP A 253 -18.14 27.38 -11.40
C ASP A 253 -19.59 27.90 -11.40
N ASN A 254 -19.95 28.64 -12.44
CA ASN A 254 -21.29 29.21 -12.60
C ASN A 254 -22.36 28.17 -12.97
N THR A 255 -22.00 26.90 -13.12
CA THR A 255 -22.89 25.73 -13.31
C THR A 255 -22.93 24.82 -12.08
N GLY A 256 -22.34 25.26 -10.96
CA GLY A 256 -22.35 24.53 -9.70
C GLY A 256 -21.33 23.39 -9.60
N VAL A 257 -20.50 23.17 -10.61
CA VAL A 257 -19.44 22.15 -10.56
C VAL A 257 -18.35 22.62 -9.60
N THR A 258 -18.00 21.75 -8.66
CA THR A 258 -17.00 22.04 -7.63
C THR A 258 -15.68 21.34 -7.91
N GLY A 259 -14.60 21.98 -7.47
CA GLY A 259 -13.26 21.42 -7.49
C GLY A 259 -12.55 21.77 -6.21
N ARG A 260 -11.73 20.86 -5.69
CA ARG A 260 -10.99 21.08 -4.46
C ARG A 260 -9.55 20.63 -4.61
N VAL A 261 -8.69 21.32 -3.88
CA VAL A 261 -7.30 20.91 -3.70
C VAL A 261 -6.88 21.28 -2.30
N THR A 262 -6.18 20.37 -1.64
CA THR A 262 -5.51 20.63 -0.36
C THR A 262 -4.03 20.66 -0.61
N LYS A 263 -3.40 21.79 -0.30
CA LYS A 263 -1.96 21.97 -0.34
C LYS A 263 -1.43 22.00 1.09
N THR A 264 -0.65 21.00 1.46
CA THR A 264 0.11 21.04 2.71
C THR A 264 1.26 22.04 2.57
N VAL A 265 1.21 23.10 3.36
CA VAL A 265 2.28 24.07 3.54
C VAL A 265 3.08 23.68 4.76
N THR A 266 4.37 23.38 4.59
CA THR A 266 5.24 23.20 5.75
C THR A 266 5.76 24.56 6.19
N VAL A 267 5.31 25.01 7.35
CA VAL A 267 5.77 26.22 8.02
C VAL A 267 6.94 25.84 8.89
N TYR A 268 8.02 26.60 8.79
CA TYR A 268 9.25 26.29 9.50
C TYR A 268 9.48 27.21 10.69
N THR A 269 10.25 26.70 11.65
CA THR A 269 10.90 27.55 12.64
C THR A 269 12.03 28.32 11.96
N ASN A 270 12.60 29.28 12.68
CA ASN A 270 13.84 29.93 12.25
C ASN A 270 15.08 29.04 12.45
N GLU A 271 14.91 27.74 12.73
CA GLU A 271 16.01 26.81 12.96
C GLU A 271 16.26 25.93 11.72
N PRO A 272 17.48 25.46 11.50
CA PRO A 272 17.79 24.52 10.43
C PRO A 272 17.08 23.18 10.60
N ILE A 273 16.69 22.58 9.47
CA ILE A 273 16.14 21.24 9.45
C ILE A 273 17.22 20.26 9.00
N VAL A 274 17.41 19.24 9.84
CA VAL A 274 18.45 18.22 9.65
C VAL A 274 17.85 16.98 9.01
N HIS A 275 18.22 16.74 7.77
CA HIS A 275 17.96 15.51 7.05
C HIS A 275 19.27 14.92 6.58
N PHE A 276 19.42 13.62 6.76
CA PHE A 276 20.42 12.87 6.05
C PHE A 276 19.98 11.43 5.81
N ASP A 277 20.43 10.94 4.67
CA ASP A 277 20.41 9.53 4.32
C ASP A 277 21.84 9.00 4.29
N TYR A 278 21.95 7.68 4.34
CA TYR A 278 23.22 7.01 4.17
C TYR A 278 23.05 5.80 3.29
N TYR A 279 24.09 5.47 2.54
CA TYR A 279 24.13 4.30 1.70
C TYR A 279 25.54 3.66 1.76
N PRO A 280 25.63 2.33 1.77
CA PRO A 280 24.51 1.38 1.82
C PRO A 280 23.83 1.31 3.19
N ASP A 281 22.57 0.87 3.23
CA ASP A 281 21.78 0.73 4.48
C ASP A 281 22.40 -0.31 5.43
N ARG A 282 23.20 -1.23 4.86
CA ARG A 282 24.15 -2.10 5.55
C ARG A 282 25.47 -2.11 4.78
N SER A 283 26.59 -1.94 5.48
CA SER A 283 27.93 -1.93 4.86
C SER A 283 28.82 -3.04 5.41
N LYS A 284 29.84 -3.45 4.67
CA LYS A 284 30.92 -4.31 5.17
C LYS A 284 31.99 -3.46 5.87
N PRO A 285 32.82 -4.02 6.77
CA PRO A 285 33.92 -3.25 7.33
C PRO A 285 34.85 -2.74 6.24
N ASN A 286 35.31 -1.51 6.44
CA ASN A 286 36.13 -0.75 5.52
C ASN A 286 35.44 -0.37 4.20
N GLU A 287 34.18 -0.78 3.98
CA GLU A 287 33.35 -0.22 2.92
C GLU A 287 32.96 1.21 3.30
N VAL A 288 33.00 2.10 2.31
CA VAL A 288 32.70 3.50 2.54
C VAL A 288 31.18 3.69 2.58
N VAL A 289 30.66 4.01 3.77
CA VAL A 289 29.30 4.53 3.90
C VAL A 289 29.32 5.99 3.49
N THR A 290 28.49 6.34 2.50
CA THR A 290 28.29 7.73 2.09
C THR A 290 27.07 8.27 2.82
N PHE A 291 27.28 9.34 3.57
CA PHE A 291 26.26 10.10 4.26
C PHE A 291 25.96 11.35 3.45
N ASP A 292 24.70 11.54 3.08
CA ASP A 292 24.26 12.67 2.28
C ASP A 292 23.24 13.49 3.08
N SER A 293 23.64 14.70 3.45
CA SER A 293 22.78 15.69 4.10
C SER A 293 22.38 16.83 3.19
N SER A 294 22.44 16.65 1.87
CA SER A 294 22.02 17.65 0.88
C SER A 294 20.54 18.03 1.00
N SER A 295 19.73 17.16 1.60
CA SER A 295 18.33 17.42 1.95
C SER A 295 18.15 18.25 3.23
N SER A 296 19.22 18.57 3.97
CA SER A 296 19.17 19.54 5.06
C SER A 296 19.14 20.95 4.50
N PHE A 297 18.29 21.81 5.06
CA PHE A 297 18.17 23.19 4.66
C PHE A 297 17.82 24.08 5.83
N ASP A 298 18.08 25.37 5.65
CA ASP A 298 17.64 26.44 6.53
C ASP A 298 16.70 27.34 5.72
N PRO A 299 15.41 27.43 6.09
CA PRO A 299 14.42 28.26 5.41
C PRO A 299 14.74 29.76 5.37
N ASN A 300 15.50 30.29 6.35
CA ASN A 300 15.74 31.75 6.50
C ASN A 300 17.19 32.17 6.41
N GLY A 301 18.09 31.24 6.67
CA GLY A 301 19.50 31.48 6.62
C GLY A 301 20.15 30.60 5.57
N LYS A 302 21.40 30.31 5.84
CA LYS A 302 22.14 29.29 5.12
C LYS A 302 22.74 28.40 6.17
N ILE A 303 22.63 27.09 5.97
CA ILE A 303 23.49 26.17 6.71
C ILE A 303 24.93 26.49 6.31
N VAL A 304 25.72 26.97 7.27
CA VAL A 304 27.13 27.33 7.06
C VAL A 304 28.08 26.24 7.53
N LYS A 305 27.61 25.28 8.33
CA LYS A 305 28.43 24.16 8.81
C LYS A 305 27.63 22.86 8.93
N TYR A 306 28.28 21.75 8.56
CA TYR A 306 27.84 20.37 8.74
C TYR A 306 28.94 19.61 9.47
N SER A 307 28.62 19.01 10.62
CA SER A 307 29.57 18.26 11.46
C SER A 307 29.00 16.86 11.73
N TRP A 308 29.81 15.84 11.53
CA TRP A 308 29.44 14.44 11.70
C TRP A 308 30.18 13.82 12.87
N ASP A 309 29.46 13.03 13.66
CA ASP A 309 30.00 12.06 14.61
C ASP A 309 29.51 10.69 14.16
N PHE A 310 30.40 9.79 13.75
CA PHE A 310 30.00 8.50 13.20
C PHE A 310 29.66 7.47 14.28
N GLY A 311 29.87 7.78 15.56
CA GLY A 311 29.56 6.88 16.68
C GLY A 311 30.65 5.83 16.98
N ASP A 312 31.75 5.84 16.23
CA ASP A 312 32.97 5.03 16.48
C ASP A 312 34.15 5.86 17.01
N GLY A 313 33.89 7.14 17.32
CA GLY A 313 34.89 8.11 17.75
C GLY A 313 35.52 8.91 16.60
N ALA A 314 35.24 8.58 15.34
CA ALA A 314 35.62 9.40 14.19
C ALA A 314 34.60 10.53 13.96
N THR A 315 35.08 11.61 13.34
CA THR A 315 34.24 12.77 12.96
C THR A 315 34.47 13.14 11.50
N GLY A 316 33.50 13.84 10.93
CA GLY A 316 33.56 14.36 9.57
C GLY A 316 32.95 15.75 9.46
N GLU A 317 33.12 16.39 8.30
CA GLU A 317 32.49 17.68 7.98
C GLU A 317 32.00 17.68 6.53
N GLY A 318 31.07 18.57 6.22
CA GLY A 318 30.54 18.77 4.86
C GLY A 318 29.17 18.14 4.62
N ILE A 319 28.53 18.55 3.53
CA ILE A 319 27.19 18.10 3.12
C ILE A 319 27.18 16.60 2.81
N VAL A 320 28.25 16.14 2.16
CA VAL A 320 28.48 14.72 1.91
C VAL A 320 29.70 14.32 2.73
N ALA A 321 29.52 13.36 3.61
CA ALA A 321 30.60 12.74 4.34
C ALA A 321 30.73 11.28 3.94
N LYS A 322 31.96 10.77 4.00
CA LYS A 322 32.29 9.39 3.68
C LYS A 322 33.05 8.82 4.85
N HIS A 323 32.55 7.73 5.41
CA HIS A 323 33.19 7.10 6.53
C HIS A 323 33.17 5.58 6.39
N PRO A 324 34.34 4.94 6.36
CA PRO A 324 34.45 3.50 6.50
C PRO A 324 34.51 3.11 7.97
N PHE A 325 33.61 2.23 8.40
CA PHE A 325 33.66 1.63 9.73
C PHE A 325 34.59 0.41 9.71
N THR A 326 35.53 0.34 10.64
CA THR A 326 36.60 -0.69 10.60
C THR A 326 36.18 -2.05 11.13
N SER A 327 35.11 -2.10 11.92
CA SER A 327 34.58 -3.32 12.53
C SER A 327 33.09 -3.43 12.29
N ASP A 328 32.56 -4.64 12.34
CA ASP A 328 31.12 -4.86 12.40
C ASP A 328 30.52 -4.30 13.69
N GLY A 329 29.25 -3.93 13.63
CA GLY A 329 28.54 -3.31 14.74
C GLY A 329 27.48 -2.33 14.27
N GLU A 330 26.75 -1.80 15.24
CA GLU A 330 25.76 -0.75 15.03
C GLU A 330 26.33 0.58 15.57
N TYR A 331 26.37 1.59 14.70
CA TYR A 331 27.01 2.87 14.98
C TYR A 331 25.98 4.00 14.98
N SER A 332 25.85 4.71 16.11
CA SER A 332 24.94 5.86 16.23
C SER A 332 25.53 7.09 15.55
N THR A 333 25.34 7.20 14.23
CA THR A 333 25.84 8.33 13.45
C THR A 333 24.96 9.56 13.62
N THR A 334 25.57 10.68 14.02
CA THR A 334 24.91 11.95 14.30
C THR A 334 25.42 13.04 13.36
N LEU A 335 24.50 13.73 12.69
CA LEU A 335 24.76 14.99 11.98
C LEU A 335 24.35 16.17 12.86
N THR A 336 25.22 17.16 13.00
CA THR A 336 24.94 18.50 13.56
C THR A 336 25.13 19.56 12.47
N VAL A 337 24.09 20.33 12.18
CA VAL A 337 24.18 21.49 11.27
C VAL A 337 24.22 22.79 12.06
N THR A 338 24.83 23.83 11.49
CA THR A 338 24.82 25.20 12.05
C THR A 338 24.44 26.20 10.97
N ASP A 339 23.49 27.08 11.25
CA ASP A 339 23.13 28.18 10.35
C ASP A 339 24.03 29.41 10.48
N SER A 340 23.77 30.39 9.60
CA SER A 340 24.39 31.70 9.60
C SER A 340 24.12 32.54 10.85
N GLU A 341 23.12 32.21 11.66
CA GLU A 341 22.81 32.89 12.94
C GLU A 341 23.49 32.20 14.14
N GLY A 342 24.08 31.02 13.93
CA GLY A 342 24.78 30.22 14.94
C GLY A 342 23.92 29.16 15.63
N THR A 343 22.66 28.98 15.21
CA THR A 343 21.76 27.93 15.73
C THR A 343 22.28 26.56 15.35
N LYS A 344 22.23 25.60 16.28
CA LYS A 344 22.70 24.22 16.07
C LYS A 344 21.59 23.22 16.28
N VAL A 345 21.38 22.33 15.31
CA VAL A 345 20.39 21.24 15.38
C VAL A 345 21.07 19.93 15.00
N SER A 346 20.71 18.82 15.65
CA SER A 346 21.30 17.50 15.39
C SER A 346 20.27 16.41 15.14
N LYS A 347 20.64 15.38 14.38
CA LYS A 347 19.86 14.16 14.13
C LYS A 347 20.76 12.93 14.16
N THR A 348 20.28 11.83 14.74
CA THR A 348 21.02 10.56 14.85
C THR A 348 20.31 9.43 14.11
N ARG A 349 21.05 8.56 13.43
CA ARG A 349 20.59 7.31 12.82
C ARG A 349 21.57 6.17 13.15
N LEU A 350 21.06 4.94 13.19
CA LEU A 350 21.88 3.75 13.39
C LEU A 350 22.42 3.26 12.05
N VAL A 351 23.73 3.10 11.93
CA VAL A 351 24.38 2.52 10.76
C VAL A 351 24.82 1.12 11.11
N THR A 352 24.34 0.12 10.36
CA THR A 352 24.70 -1.27 10.61
C THR A 352 25.85 -1.67 9.69
N VAL A 353 26.96 -2.08 10.29
CA VAL A 353 28.12 -2.63 9.60
C VAL A 353 28.17 -4.11 9.91
N ILE A 354 28.17 -4.93 8.88
CA ILE A 354 28.17 -6.38 9.01
C ILE A 354 29.47 -6.96 8.46
N THR A 355 30.21 -7.69 9.29
CA THR A 355 31.08 -8.76 8.81
C THR A 355 30.20 -9.96 8.54
N GLY A 356 29.40 -9.89 7.48
CA GLY A 356 28.45 -10.95 7.18
C GLY A 356 29.16 -12.10 6.47
N ILE A 357 29.34 -13.23 7.17
CA ILE A 357 29.09 -14.51 6.53
C ILE A 357 27.62 -14.42 6.08
N PRO A 358 27.32 -14.45 4.77
CA PRO A 358 25.96 -14.26 4.30
C PRO A 358 25.02 -15.27 4.99
N LYS A 359 23.80 -14.85 5.35
CA LYS A 359 22.85 -15.74 6.00
C LYS A 359 22.49 -16.85 5.01
N LYS A 360 22.76 -18.09 5.41
CA LYS A 360 22.46 -19.28 4.62
C LYS A 360 20.97 -19.52 4.62
N ILE A 361 20.32 -19.31 3.48
CA ILE A 361 18.87 -19.41 3.32
C ILE A 361 18.51 -20.61 2.45
N ILE A 362 17.54 -21.40 2.89
CA ILE A 362 16.74 -22.24 1.99
C ILE A 362 15.36 -21.59 1.89
N PHE A 363 14.90 -21.36 0.66
CA PHE A 363 13.61 -20.72 0.40
C PHE A 363 12.59 -21.78 -0.03
N GLU A 364 11.43 -21.79 0.62
CA GLU A 364 10.31 -22.71 0.36
C GLU A 364 9.13 -21.90 -0.16
N THR A 365 8.63 -22.24 -1.35
CA THR A 365 7.69 -21.40 -2.10
C THR A 365 6.65 -22.24 -2.82
N ASP A 366 5.41 -21.77 -2.89
CA ASP A 366 4.33 -22.36 -3.67
C ASP A 366 4.13 -21.68 -5.02
N MET A 367 4.68 -20.46 -5.23
CA MET A 367 4.78 -19.70 -6.52
C MET A 367 3.64 -19.97 -7.51
N CYS A 368 2.42 -19.98 -6.99
CA CYS A 368 1.16 -20.27 -7.64
C CYS A 368 0.09 -19.40 -6.97
N LEU A 369 -1.10 -19.30 -7.57
CA LEU A 369 -2.26 -18.54 -7.07
C LEU A 369 -2.06 -17.02 -6.94
N ASP A 370 -0.92 -16.55 -6.44
CA ASP A 370 -0.50 -15.16 -6.38
C ASP A 370 1.00 -15.01 -6.73
N VAL A 371 1.50 -13.77 -6.75
CA VAL A 371 2.79 -13.40 -7.36
C VAL A 371 3.82 -12.91 -6.34
N ASP A 372 3.47 -12.82 -5.06
CA ASP A 372 4.35 -12.33 -4.00
C ASP A 372 5.57 -13.22 -3.76
N ASP A 373 5.51 -14.53 -4.02
CA ASP A 373 6.66 -15.44 -4.03
C ASP A 373 7.75 -14.98 -5.00
N VAL A 374 7.36 -14.52 -6.20
CA VAL A 374 8.28 -14.04 -7.22
C VAL A 374 8.99 -12.78 -6.72
N GLY A 375 8.24 -11.87 -6.09
CA GLY A 375 8.81 -10.69 -5.46
C GLY A 375 9.72 -11.03 -4.26
N ALA A 376 9.40 -12.08 -3.51
CA ALA A 376 10.21 -12.57 -2.40
C ALA A 376 11.53 -13.20 -2.86
N LEU A 377 11.51 -13.98 -3.95
CA LEU A 377 12.71 -14.52 -4.58
C LEU A 377 13.58 -13.41 -5.19
N ALA A 378 12.97 -12.41 -5.84
CA ALA A 378 13.68 -11.21 -6.31
C ALA A 378 14.41 -10.50 -5.17
N ALA A 379 13.72 -10.30 -4.03
CA ALA A 379 14.30 -9.68 -2.86
C ALA A 379 15.46 -10.51 -2.26
N LEU A 380 15.36 -11.85 -2.26
CA LEU A 380 16.47 -12.72 -1.85
C LEU A 380 17.70 -12.56 -2.74
N HIS A 381 17.51 -12.46 -4.06
CA HIS A 381 18.63 -12.23 -4.99
C HIS A 381 19.29 -10.87 -4.81
N ALA A 382 18.50 -9.81 -4.62
CA ALA A 382 19.00 -8.48 -4.28
C ALA A 382 19.78 -8.50 -2.94
N LEU A 383 19.24 -9.16 -1.91
CA LEU A 383 19.94 -9.34 -0.63
C LEU A 383 21.22 -10.17 -0.80
N ALA A 384 21.26 -11.13 -1.72
CA ALA A 384 22.47 -11.89 -2.05
C ALA A 384 23.52 -11.04 -2.78
N ASN A 385 23.11 -10.15 -3.70
CA ASN A 385 24.00 -9.17 -4.34
C ASN A 385 24.64 -8.26 -3.27
N ASN A 386 23.84 -7.85 -2.29
CA ASN A 386 24.30 -7.05 -1.14
C ASN A 386 25.17 -7.86 -0.15
N GLY A 387 25.38 -9.16 -0.38
CA GLY A 387 26.18 -10.04 0.47
C GLY A 387 25.50 -10.38 1.81
N GLU A 388 24.20 -10.14 1.94
CA GLU A 388 23.41 -10.49 3.12
C GLU A 388 22.95 -11.96 3.09
N VAL A 389 22.85 -12.57 1.91
CA VAL A 389 22.29 -13.92 1.70
C VAL A 389 23.25 -14.82 0.92
N ASP A 390 23.36 -16.06 1.39
CA ASP A 390 23.84 -17.22 0.62
C ASP A 390 22.60 -18.12 0.38
N LEU A 391 22.01 -18.01 -0.81
CA LEU A 391 20.79 -18.74 -1.16
C LEU A 391 21.17 -20.17 -1.56
N LEU A 392 20.97 -21.09 -0.64
CA LEU A 392 21.45 -22.47 -0.75
C LEU A 392 20.57 -23.36 -1.62
N ALA A 393 19.26 -23.10 -1.65
CA ALA A 393 18.28 -23.84 -2.44
C ALA A 393 16.95 -23.10 -2.49
N VAL A 394 16.15 -23.41 -3.51
CA VAL A 394 14.73 -23.06 -3.60
C VAL A 394 13.91 -24.33 -3.75
N CYS A 395 12.99 -24.57 -2.83
CA CYS A 395 12.13 -25.75 -2.82
C CYS A 395 10.68 -25.35 -3.10
N PHE A 396 10.10 -25.98 -4.12
CA PHE A 396 8.73 -25.78 -4.55
C PHE A 396 7.81 -26.75 -3.79
N ASN A 397 6.88 -26.23 -3.00
CA ASN A 397 5.97 -27.03 -2.17
C ASN A 397 4.57 -27.21 -2.78
N GLU A 398 4.36 -26.73 -3.99
CA GLU A 398 3.18 -26.96 -4.84
C GLU A 398 3.49 -27.96 -5.98
N VAL A 399 2.48 -28.35 -6.77
CA VAL A 399 2.62 -29.27 -7.91
C VAL A 399 2.21 -28.58 -9.21
N HIS A 400 3.20 -28.16 -10.01
CA HIS A 400 2.99 -27.52 -11.32
C HIS A 400 4.06 -27.93 -12.34
N PRO A 401 3.70 -28.26 -13.60
CA PRO A 401 4.67 -28.69 -14.63
C PRO A 401 5.75 -27.67 -15.00
N SER A 402 5.50 -26.39 -14.72
CA SER A 402 6.42 -25.28 -14.99
C SER A 402 7.08 -24.70 -13.75
N GLY A 403 6.78 -25.22 -12.54
CA GLY A 403 7.28 -24.66 -11.28
C GLY A 403 8.81 -24.66 -11.18
N ALA A 404 9.45 -25.82 -11.38
CA ALA A 404 10.91 -25.94 -11.34
C ALA A 404 11.59 -25.02 -12.38
N ALA A 405 11.10 -25.04 -13.63
CA ALA A 405 11.66 -24.27 -14.73
C ALA A 405 11.51 -22.75 -14.53
N ALA A 406 10.39 -22.30 -13.94
CA ALA A 406 10.18 -20.88 -13.66
C ALA A 406 11.08 -20.36 -12.54
N ILE A 407 11.25 -21.14 -11.46
CA ILE A 407 12.18 -20.81 -10.38
C ILE A 407 13.61 -20.77 -10.91
N ASP A 408 14.01 -21.78 -11.68
CA ASP A 408 15.34 -21.83 -12.29
C ASP A 408 15.57 -20.68 -13.28
N ALA A 409 14.54 -20.27 -14.03
CA ALA A 409 14.62 -19.12 -14.91
C ALA A 409 14.87 -17.80 -14.15
N ILE A 410 14.22 -17.60 -13.00
CA ILE A 410 14.49 -16.44 -12.13
C ILE A 410 15.92 -16.51 -11.60
N ASN A 411 16.33 -17.66 -11.05
CA ASN A 411 17.68 -17.88 -10.53
C ASN A 411 18.74 -17.60 -11.61
N THR A 412 18.55 -18.14 -12.82
CA THR A 412 19.42 -17.96 -13.99
C THR A 412 19.50 -16.51 -14.43
N TRP A 413 18.38 -15.78 -14.43
CA TRP A 413 18.36 -14.36 -14.77
C TRP A 413 19.21 -13.53 -13.81
N TYR A 414 19.23 -13.88 -12.52
CA TYR A 414 20.10 -13.29 -11.51
C TYR A 414 21.53 -13.86 -11.50
N GLY A 415 21.92 -14.64 -12.51
CA GLY A 415 23.26 -15.23 -12.65
C GLY A 415 23.55 -16.38 -11.69
N ARG A 416 22.50 -17.03 -11.15
CA ARG A 416 22.59 -18.06 -10.11
C ARG A 416 21.79 -19.33 -10.46
N GLY A 417 21.77 -19.72 -11.74
CA GLY A 417 21.07 -20.94 -12.21
C GLY A 417 21.54 -22.23 -11.54
N ASP A 418 22.76 -22.26 -11.00
CA ASP A 418 23.27 -23.43 -10.26
C ASP A 418 22.62 -23.64 -8.87
N ILE A 419 21.73 -22.75 -8.41
CA ILE A 419 21.02 -22.92 -7.14
C ILE A 419 20.12 -24.16 -7.24
N PRO A 420 20.30 -25.18 -6.37
CA PRO A 420 19.47 -26.36 -6.38
C PRO A 420 17.98 -26.04 -6.23
N VAL A 421 17.17 -26.57 -7.15
CA VAL A 421 15.70 -26.49 -7.08
C VAL A 421 15.12 -27.87 -6.77
N GLY A 422 14.39 -27.96 -5.66
CA GLY A 422 13.68 -29.17 -5.24
C GLY A 422 12.18 -29.05 -5.48
N ILE A 423 11.50 -30.14 -5.86
CA ILE A 423 10.05 -30.15 -6.05
C ILE A 423 9.35 -31.18 -5.16
N TYR A 424 8.09 -30.91 -4.83
CA TYR A 424 7.22 -31.91 -4.20
C TYR A 424 6.83 -33.01 -5.22
N LYS A 425 7.30 -34.24 -4.98
CA LYS A 425 7.09 -35.40 -5.90
C LYS A 425 5.92 -36.32 -5.52
N LYS A 426 5.12 -35.95 -4.52
CA LYS A 426 3.96 -36.72 -4.09
C LYS A 426 2.67 -36.08 -4.59
N GLU A 427 1.57 -36.79 -4.44
CA GLU A 427 0.25 -36.23 -4.73
C GLU A 427 -0.08 -35.11 -3.74
N LEU A 428 -0.59 -34.01 -4.28
CA LEU A 428 -1.14 -32.88 -3.55
C LEU A 428 -2.62 -32.77 -3.93
N ALA A 429 -3.49 -32.58 -2.94
CA ALA A 429 -4.92 -32.47 -3.18
C ALA A 429 -5.21 -31.09 -3.78
N ASP A 430 -5.90 -31.06 -4.92
CA ASP A 430 -6.37 -29.84 -5.60
C ASP A 430 -5.27 -28.78 -5.83
N PRO A 431 -4.14 -29.13 -6.48
CA PRO A 431 -3.00 -28.24 -6.64
C PRO A 431 -3.38 -26.94 -7.36
N ASP A 432 -2.75 -25.85 -6.95
CA ASP A 432 -3.06 -24.53 -7.48
C ASP A 432 -2.58 -24.32 -8.92
N LYS A 433 -3.30 -23.45 -9.63
CA LYS A 433 -2.88 -22.94 -10.94
C LYS A 433 -2.01 -21.70 -10.75
N SER A 434 -1.21 -21.39 -11.76
CA SER A 434 -0.51 -20.11 -11.86
C SER A 434 -0.84 -19.41 -13.17
N ASP A 435 -1.00 -18.09 -13.11
CA ASP A 435 -1.20 -17.24 -14.28
C ASP A 435 0.11 -16.86 -14.97
N TYR A 436 1.27 -17.15 -14.36
CA TYR A 436 2.57 -16.63 -14.82
C TYR A 436 3.68 -17.67 -14.98
N LEU A 437 3.63 -18.82 -14.30
CA LEU A 437 4.74 -19.81 -14.37
C LEU A 437 5.07 -20.27 -15.81
N ASP A 438 4.06 -20.44 -16.65
CA ASP A 438 4.24 -20.81 -18.06
C ASP A 438 4.88 -19.69 -18.90
N ALA A 439 4.71 -18.43 -18.52
CA ALA A 439 5.40 -17.30 -19.12
C ALA A 439 6.87 -17.27 -18.67
N LEU A 440 7.12 -17.49 -17.37
CA LEU A 440 8.47 -17.51 -16.81
C LEU A 440 9.33 -18.64 -17.36
N LYS A 441 8.75 -19.83 -17.59
CA LYS A 441 9.42 -20.94 -18.27
C LYS A 441 9.98 -20.58 -19.66
N LYS A 442 9.56 -19.48 -20.29
CA LYS A 442 10.10 -19.06 -21.60
C LYS A 442 11.43 -18.31 -21.49
N PHE A 443 11.85 -17.93 -20.29
CA PHE A 443 13.15 -17.32 -20.03
C PHE A 443 14.26 -18.39 -20.00
N PRO A 444 15.55 -18.01 -20.16
CA PRO A 444 16.66 -18.96 -20.08
C PRO A 444 16.67 -19.72 -18.74
N HIS A 445 16.74 -21.05 -18.82
CA HIS A 445 16.79 -22.00 -17.71
C HIS A 445 17.36 -23.33 -18.24
N ASP A 446 17.82 -24.22 -17.36
CA ASP A 446 18.30 -25.56 -17.74
C ASP A 446 17.58 -26.70 -17.00
N LEU A 447 16.61 -26.37 -16.14
CA LEU A 447 15.84 -27.33 -15.36
C LEU A 447 14.39 -27.50 -15.82
N ASP A 448 13.90 -28.74 -15.82
CA ASP A 448 12.46 -29.05 -15.95
C ASP A 448 11.96 -29.88 -14.76
N SER A 449 10.64 -30.01 -14.60
CA SER A 449 10.06 -30.77 -13.48
C SER A 449 10.34 -32.27 -13.53
N GLU A 450 10.70 -32.85 -14.69
CA GLU A 450 11.03 -34.28 -14.79
C GLU A 450 12.44 -34.56 -14.25
N SER A 451 13.38 -33.65 -14.53
CA SER A 451 14.78 -33.69 -14.12
C SER A 451 15.03 -33.15 -12.71
N ALA A 452 14.15 -32.27 -12.21
CA ALA A 452 14.25 -31.73 -10.85
C ALA A 452 14.26 -32.83 -9.78
N LEU A 453 15.07 -32.66 -8.75
CA LEU A 453 15.15 -33.56 -7.60
C LEU A 453 13.93 -33.38 -6.68
N SER A 454 13.66 -34.37 -5.83
CA SER A 454 12.66 -34.14 -4.78
C SER A 454 13.17 -33.10 -3.79
N ALA A 455 12.28 -32.31 -3.19
CA ALA A 455 12.65 -31.34 -2.16
C ALA A 455 13.42 -32.00 -0.99
N VAL A 456 13.04 -33.23 -0.61
CA VAL A 456 13.75 -34.01 0.44
C VAL A 456 15.18 -34.32 0.03
N ASP A 457 15.42 -34.72 -1.22
CA ASP A 457 16.78 -35.01 -1.73
C ASP A 457 17.64 -33.74 -1.73
N VAL A 458 17.07 -32.62 -2.19
CA VAL A 458 17.74 -31.31 -2.17
C VAL A 458 18.08 -30.88 -0.74
N TYR A 459 17.12 -30.97 0.20
CA TYR A 459 17.39 -30.69 1.61
C TYR A 459 18.50 -31.56 2.18
N THR A 460 18.43 -32.87 1.94
CA THR A 460 19.39 -33.83 2.47
C THR A 460 20.79 -33.50 1.97
N GLU A 461 20.93 -33.27 0.66
CA GLU A 461 22.21 -32.88 0.07
C GLU A 461 22.71 -31.53 0.60
N VAL A 462 21.87 -30.50 0.56
CA VAL A 462 22.25 -29.13 0.91
C VAL A 462 22.60 -29.02 2.40
N LEU A 463 21.73 -29.52 3.29
CA LEU A 463 21.93 -29.45 4.73
C LEU A 463 23.15 -30.27 5.19
N SER A 464 23.42 -31.43 4.57
CA SER A 464 24.56 -32.28 4.94
C SER A 464 25.91 -31.56 4.80
N LYS A 465 26.00 -30.59 3.88
CA LYS A 465 27.20 -29.80 3.59
C LYS A 465 27.33 -28.56 4.49
N GLN A 466 26.32 -28.23 5.29
CA GLN A 466 26.33 -27.03 6.12
C GLN A 466 26.88 -27.27 7.52
N ASP A 467 27.36 -26.20 8.14
CA ASP A 467 27.73 -26.21 9.55
C ASP A 467 26.48 -26.35 10.42
N ASP A 468 26.66 -26.90 11.62
CA ASP A 468 25.58 -27.07 12.58
C ASP A 468 24.98 -25.71 12.95
N LYS A 469 23.64 -25.64 13.03
CA LYS A 469 22.89 -24.43 13.37
C LYS A 469 23.25 -23.20 12.53
N SER A 470 23.53 -23.39 11.24
CA SER A 470 23.89 -22.30 10.32
C SER A 470 22.79 -21.90 9.34
N VAL A 471 21.81 -22.78 9.08
CA VAL A 471 20.80 -22.57 8.03
C VAL A 471 19.51 -21.99 8.58
N THR A 472 18.99 -20.96 7.94
CA THR A 472 17.62 -20.49 8.15
C THR A 472 16.75 -20.94 6.97
N ILE A 473 15.59 -21.50 7.27
CA ILE A 473 14.59 -21.83 6.25
C ILE A 473 13.53 -20.74 6.28
N VAL A 474 13.17 -20.20 5.12
CA VAL A 474 12.05 -19.27 4.96
C VAL A 474 11.00 -19.95 4.08
N SER A 475 9.89 -20.33 4.68
CA SER A 475 8.76 -20.97 4.01
C SER A 475 7.64 -19.99 3.84
N VAL A 476 7.33 -19.67 2.58
CA VAL A 476 6.25 -18.77 2.21
C VAL A 476 5.02 -19.50 1.65
N GLY A 477 5.15 -20.79 1.35
CA GLY A 477 4.04 -21.67 0.98
C GLY A 477 3.71 -22.75 2.02
N PHE A 478 3.30 -23.92 1.54
CA PHE A 478 2.83 -25.04 2.36
C PHE A 478 3.95 -25.82 3.07
N LEU A 479 3.61 -26.51 4.17
CA LEU A 479 4.59 -27.19 5.03
C LEU A 479 4.79 -28.69 4.72
N ASN A 480 4.31 -29.19 3.58
CA ASN A 480 4.45 -30.59 3.14
C ASN A 480 5.90 -31.02 2.91
N ASN A 481 6.72 -30.19 2.25
CA ASN A 481 8.16 -30.48 2.09
C ASN A 481 8.86 -30.55 3.46
N LEU A 482 8.51 -29.62 4.37
CA LEU A 482 9.06 -29.57 5.73
C LEU A 482 8.64 -30.77 6.59
N LEU A 483 7.41 -31.24 6.45
CA LEU A 483 6.96 -32.50 7.06
C LEU A 483 7.79 -33.67 6.55
N ASP A 484 8.00 -33.75 5.24
CA ASP A 484 8.69 -34.86 4.62
C ASP A 484 10.15 -34.96 5.03
N ILE A 485 10.89 -33.84 5.04
CA ILE A 485 12.28 -33.82 5.51
C ILE A 485 12.36 -34.07 7.02
N LEU A 486 11.42 -33.57 7.82
CA LEU A 486 11.39 -33.83 9.26
C LEU A 486 11.13 -35.31 9.57
N ASN A 487 10.38 -36.02 8.73
CA ASN A 487 10.17 -37.46 8.86
C ASN A 487 11.35 -38.28 8.34
N ALA A 488 11.96 -37.86 7.24
CA ALA A 488 13.05 -38.58 6.59
C ALA A 488 14.38 -38.45 7.36
N GLU A 489 14.74 -37.22 7.74
CA GLU A 489 16.05 -36.87 8.30
C GLU A 489 15.93 -35.92 9.53
N PRO A 490 15.19 -36.31 10.60
CA PRO A 490 14.94 -35.45 11.76
C PRO A 490 16.22 -34.97 12.46
N ASP A 491 17.25 -35.82 12.51
CA ASP A 491 18.53 -35.50 13.13
C ASP A 491 19.28 -34.45 12.31
N LEU A 492 19.23 -34.53 10.97
CA LEU A 492 19.85 -33.56 10.09
C LEU A 492 19.19 -32.19 10.24
N VAL A 493 17.86 -32.12 10.25
CA VAL A 493 17.11 -30.88 10.50
C VAL A 493 17.48 -30.31 11.87
N THR A 494 17.48 -31.16 12.90
CA THR A 494 17.85 -30.77 14.27
C THR A 494 19.28 -30.25 14.34
N GLN A 495 20.21 -30.85 13.63
CA GLN A 495 21.61 -30.48 13.66
C GLN A 495 21.88 -29.18 12.89
N LYS A 496 21.31 -29.02 11.69
CA LYS A 496 21.72 -28.00 10.72
C LYS A 496 20.87 -26.73 10.76
N VAL A 497 19.58 -26.86 11.04
CA VAL A 497 18.65 -25.72 10.98
C VAL A 497 18.73 -24.88 12.25
N LYS A 498 19.07 -23.61 12.07
CA LYS A 498 19.10 -22.56 13.09
C LYS A 498 17.70 -22.05 13.42
N GLU A 499 16.88 -21.83 12.40
CA GLU A 499 15.60 -21.12 12.49
C GLU A 499 14.72 -21.49 11.30
N LEU A 500 13.41 -21.53 11.52
CA LEU A 500 12.38 -21.62 10.49
C LEU A 500 11.46 -20.40 10.56
N VAL A 501 11.32 -19.67 9.46
CA VAL A 501 10.34 -18.60 9.31
C VAL A 501 9.23 -19.13 8.43
N VAL A 502 7.98 -19.01 8.88
CA VAL A 502 6.81 -19.49 8.15
C VAL A 502 5.86 -18.33 7.87
N MET A 503 5.58 -18.04 6.62
CA MET A 503 4.46 -17.17 6.26
C MET A 503 3.16 -17.93 6.57
N GLY A 504 2.33 -17.36 7.44
CA GLY A 504 1.04 -17.93 7.77
C GLY A 504 0.28 -17.13 8.84
N GLY A 505 -0.98 -17.48 9.02
CA GLY A 505 -1.86 -16.90 10.03
C GLY A 505 -1.71 -17.56 11.39
N VAL A 506 -1.77 -16.76 12.46
CA VAL A 506 -1.71 -17.27 13.84
C VAL A 506 -3.07 -17.70 14.40
N ASN A 507 -4.18 -17.34 13.76
CA ASN A 507 -5.54 -17.58 14.27
C ASN A 507 -6.40 -18.30 13.22
N ASN A 508 -6.36 -19.63 13.19
CA ASN A 508 -7.14 -20.46 12.27
C ASN A 508 -6.90 -20.10 10.79
N ASP A 509 -5.63 -19.95 10.42
CA ASP A 509 -5.19 -19.66 9.06
C ASP A 509 -6.00 -20.45 8.03
N GLY A 510 -6.54 -19.76 7.03
CA GLY A 510 -7.28 -20.35 5.93
C GLY A 510 -6.46 -20.73 4.71
N PHE A 511 -5.18 -20.41 4.71
CA PHE A 511 -4.33 -20.46 3.54
C PHE A 511 -3.14 -21.40 3.78
N ASN A 512 -1.90 -20.92 3.83
CA ASN A 512 -0.67 -21.73 3.83
C ASN A 512 -0.64 -22.85 4.88
N LEU A 513 -1.21 -22.63 6.06
CA LEU A 513 -1.20 -23.66 7.11
C LEU A 513 -2.34 -24.68 7.02
N CYS A 514 -3.32 -24.54 6.11
CA CYS A 514 -4.48 -25.43 6.04
C CYS A 514 -4.88 -25.91 4.64
N ARG A 515 -4.47 -25.22 3.57
CA ARG A 515 -4.82 -25.53 2.18
C ARG A 515 -4.38 -26.95 1.78
N HIS A 516 -4.96 -27.49 0.70
CA HIS A 516 -4.64 -28.82 0.15
C HIS A 516 -4.78 -29.97 1.14
N ASN A 517 -5.66 -29.80 2.13
CA ASN A 517 -5.86 -30.74 3.24
C ASN A 517 -4.57 -30.98 4.09
N LEU A 518 -3.69 -29.98 4.15
CA LEU A 518 -2.39 -30.07 4.84
C LEU A 518 -2.42 -29.61 6.30
N VAL A 519 -3.59 -29.27 6.88
CA VAL A 519 -3.67 -28.79 8.27
C VAL A 519 -3.00 -29.72 9.30
N SER A 520 -3.08 -31.04 9.09
CA SER A 520 -2.40 -32.03 9.94
C SER A 520 -0.89 -32.05 9.73
N ALA A 521 -0.40 -31.78 8.52
CA ALA A 521 1.02 -31.62 8.24
C ALA A 521 1.57 -30.36 8.93
N SER A 522 0.84 -29.25 8.82
CA SER A 522 1.18 -28.01 9.51
C SER A 522 1.18 -28.15 11.03
N GLU A 523 0.20 -28.85 11.59
CA GLU A 523 0.20 -29.20 13.02
C GLU A 523 1.48 -29.97 13.37
N TYR A 524 1.82 -31.00 12.60
CA TYR A 524 3.00 -31.82 12.89
C TYR A 524 4.28 -30.99 12.86
N VAL A 525 4.47 -30.15 11.83
CA VAL A 525 5.65 -29.28 11.71
C VAL A 525 5.67 -28.27 12.87
N ILE A 526 4.60 -27.52 13.10
CA ILE A 526 4.54 -26.54 14.20
C ILE A 526 4.74 -27.24 15.55
N ARG A 527 4.22 -28.44 15.76
CA ARG A 527 4.40 -29.15 17.04
C ARG A 527 5.83 -29.64 17.23
N ASN A 528 6.45 -30.18 16.20
CA ASN A 528 7.66 -31.00 16.33
C ASN A 528 8.94 -30.35 15.79
N TRP A 529 8.87 -29.18 15.14
CA TRP A 529 10.05 -28.54 14.57
C TRP A 529 11.13 -28.23 15.64
N PRO A 530 12.39 -28.65 15.45
CA PRO A 530 13.38 -28.72 16.54
C PRO A 530 14.06 -27.38 16.87
N SER A 531 14.04 -26.41 15.95
CA SER A 531 14.64 -25.08 16.15
C SER A 531 13.57 -24.00 16.40
N PRO A 532 13.97 -22.76 16.77
CA PRO A 532 13.08 -21.62 16.75
C PRO A 532 12.28 -21.56 15.45
N LEU A 533 10.96 -21.36 15.59
CA LEU A 533 10.05 -21.17 14.48
C LEU A 533 9.27 -19.89 14.74
N VAL A 534 9.24 -19.01 13.74
CA VAL A 534 8.56 -17.71 13.79
C VAL A 534 7.51 -17.67 12.71
N ILE A 535 6.28 -17.30 13.06
CA ILE A 535 5.18 -17.15 12.11
C ILE A 535 5.11 -15.69 11.66
N SER A 536 5.05 -15.47 10.36
CA SER A 536 4.96 -14.16 9.70
C SER A 536 3.61 -14.01 8.99
N GLN A 537 2.78 -13.08 9.44
CA GLN A 537 1.54 -12.67 8.78
C GLN A 537 1.54 -11.21 8.28
N PRO A 538 2.37 -10.26 8.77
CA PRO A 538 2.10 -8.85 8.53
C PRO A 538 2.54 -8.37 7.13
N GLY A 539 1.76 -8.68 6.09
CA GLY A 539 1.97 -8.21 4.71
C GLY A 539 0.74 -7.57 4.03
N SER A 540 -0.47 -7.75 4.58
CA SER A 540 -1.75 -7.45 3.91
C SER A 540 -1.93 -6.01 3.42
N ARG A 541 -1.29 -5.04 4.08
CA ARG A 541 -1.40 -3.60 3.78
C ARG A 541 -0.08 -2.97 3.35
N ILE A 542 0.87 -3.80 2.92
CA ILE A 542 2.13 -3.37 2.32
C ILE A 542 2.00 -3.79 0.87
N LEU A 543 1.61 -2.87 -0.01
CA LEU A 543 1.36 -3.16 -1.42
C LEU A 543 2.63 -2.85 -2.22
N THR A 544 3.19 -3.84 -2.91
CA THR A 544 4.43 -3.71 -3.70
C THR A 544 4.32 -4.37 -5.06
N GLY A 545 5.18 -3.98 -5.99
CA GLY A 545 5.26 -4.49 -7.35
C GLY A 545 4.69 -3.53 -8.41
N GLU A 546 4.10 -2.40 -8.00
CA GLU A 546 3.61 -1.40 -8.95
C GLU A 546 4.78 -0.78 -9.73
N ARG A 547 5.90 -0.49 -9.06
CA ARG A 547 7.07 0.14 -9.71
C ARG A 547 7.76 -0.77 -10.72
N LEU A 548 7.49 -2.07 -10.73
CA LEU A 548 8.00 -3.02 -11.73
C LEU A 548 7.57 -2.66 -13.15
N GLU A 549 6.51 -1.85 -13.33
CA GLU A 549 6.12 -1.30 -14.64
C GLU A 549 7.32 -0.65 -15.35
N ASN A 550 8.19 0.01 -14.57
CA ASN A 550 9.35 0.75 -15.06
C ASN A 550 10.59 -0.14 -15.29
N SER A 551 10.52 -1.44 -14.98
CA SER A 551 11.61 -2.38 -15.24
C SER A 551 11.70 -2.77 -16.73
N PRO A 552 12.84 -3.25 -17.23
CA PRO A 552 12.98 -3.71 -18.61
C PRO A 552 12.05 -4.89 -18.94
N GLN A 553 11.56 -4.98 -20.19
CA GLN A 553 10.68 -6.08 -20.65
C GLN A 553 11.33 -7.48 -20.56
N GLY A 554 12.66 -7.56 -20.52
CA GLY A 554 13.40 -8.82 -20.34
C GLY A 554 13.61 -9.23 -18.88
N ASN A 555 12.87 -8.64 -17.93
CA ASN A 555 12.91 -8.98 -16.51
C ASN A 555 11.79 -9.99 -16.18
N PRO A 556 12.12 -11.21 -15.71
CA PRO A 556 11.12 -12.23 -15.37
C PRO A 556 10.23 -11.83 -14.18
N ILE A 557 10.73 -11.02 -13.24
CA ILE A 557 9.94 -10.52 -12.10
C ILE A 557 8.84 -9.58 -12.62
N ARG A 558 9.21 -8.66 -13.52
CA ARG A 558 8.25 -7.80 -14.21
C ARG A 558 7.22 -8.61 -14.99
N GLU A 559 7.66 -9.62 -15.74
CA GLU A 559 6.78 -10.46 -16.53
C GLU A 559 5.77 -11.20 -15.65
N ALA A 560 6.19 -11.73 -14.49
CA ALA A 560 5.29 -12.41 -13.57
C ALA A 560 4.15 -11.49 -13.10
N TYR A 561 4.49 -10.29 -12.65
CA TYR A 561 3.51 -9.29 -12.20
C TYR A 561 2.61 -8.84 -13.36
N TYR A 562 3.16 -8.65 -14.55
CA TYR A 562 2.40 -8.29 -15.74
C TYR A 562 1.37 -9.37 -16.11
N GLN A 563 1.74 -10.65 -16.07
CA GLN A 563 0.84 -11.76 -16.37
C GLN A 563 -0.23 -11.93 -15.28
N PHE A 564 0.18 -11.89 -14.01
CA PHE A 564 -0.72 -12.04 -12.87
C PHE A 564 -1.83 -10.98 -12.86
N PHE A 565 -1.48 -9.71 -13.12
CA PHE A 565 -2.44 -8.62 -13.20
C PHE A 565 -3.04 -8.44 -14.59
N ASN A 566 -2.99 -9.44 -15.47
CA ASN A 566 -3.58 -9.42 -16.81
C ASN A 566 -3.23 -8.16 -17.62
N SER A 567 -1.93 -7.91 -17.76
CA SER A 567 -1.31 -6.76 -18.46
C SER A 567 -1.33 -5.41 -17.72
N TYR A 568 -1.61 -5.41 -16.42
CA TYR A 568 -1.52 -4.22 -15.56
C TYR A 568 -0.40 -4.34 -14.53
N PHE A 569 -0.07 -3.23 -13.85
CA PHE A 569 0.77 -3.22 -12.66
C PHE A 569 -0.05 -2.62 -11.53
N CYS A 570 -0.41 -3.44 -10.55
CA CYS A 570 -0.98 -3.01 -9.30
C CYS A 570 -0.06 -3.49 -8.17
N GLY A 571 -0.13 -2.83 -7.01
CA GLY A 571 0.54 -3.34 -5.82
C GLY A 571 -0.14 -4.63 -5.33
N ARG A 572 0.66 -5.62 -4.96
CA ARG A 572 0.24 -6.88 -4.32
C ARG A 572 0.64 -6.84 -2.84
N PRO A 573 -0.19 -7.30 -1.88
CA PRO A 573 0.27 -7.43 -0.51
C PRO A 573 1.57 -8.23 -0.38
N SER A 574 2.50 -7.74 0.43
CA SER A 574 3.86 -8.30 0.52
C SER A 574 4.01 -9.28 1.68
N TRP A 575 3.24 -10.38 1.69
CA TRP A 575 3.33 -11.36 2.77
C TRP A 575 4.70 -12.07 2.80
N ASP A 576 5.15 -12.47 1.63
CA ASP A 576 6.33 -13.32 1.46
C ASP A 576 7.63 -12.53 1.53
N GLN A 577 7.64 -11.32 0.96
CA GLN A 577 8.76 -10.39 1.04
C GLN A 577 9.01 -9.98 2.49
N ILE A 578 7.97 -9.84 3.31
CA ILE A 578 8.13 -9.58 4.75
C ILE A 578 8.73 -10.78 5.48
N ALA A 579 8.28 -12.00 5.15
CA ALA A 579 8.87 -13.23 5.70
C ALA A 579 10.35 -13.37 5.29
N VAL A 580 10.70 -13.07 4.05
CA VAL A 580 12.09 -13.01 3.55
C VAL A 580 12.89 -11.94 4.28
N LEU A 581 12.39 -10.72 4.38
CA LEU A 581 13.14 -9.62 4.99
C LEU A 581 13.46 -9.91 6.46
N TYR A 582 12.49 -10.47 7.22
CA TYR A 582 12.75 -10.96 8.57
C TYR A 582 13.66 -12.19 8.57
N GLY A 583 13.43 -13.15 7.65
CA GLY A 583 14.26 -14.34 7.50
C GLY A 583 15.73 -14.03 7.24
N VAL A 584 16.04 -12.92 6.59
CA VAL A 584 17.40 -12.45 6.34
C VAL A 584 17.91 -11.55 7.49
N ARG A 585 17.16 -10.50 7.83
CA ARG A 585 17.64 -9.44 8.74
C ARG A 585 17.30 -9.64 10.22
N GLY A 586 16.42 -10.60 10.53
CA GLY A 586 15.99 -10.96 11.88
C GLY A 586 15.35 -9.80 12.65
N LEU A 587 15.46 -9.86 13.98
CA LEU A 587 15.12 -8.75 14.87
C LEU A 587 15.98 -7.53 14.52
N SER A 588 15.34 -6.38 14.32
CA SER A 588 15.96 -5.17 13.79
C SER A 588 15.07 -3.94 14.05
N ASP A 589 15.44 -2.77 13.52
CA ASP A 589 14.54 -1.61 13.48
C ASP A 589 13.27 -1.86 12.66
N TYR A 590 13.30 -2.86 11.77
CA TYR A 590 12.14 -3.33 11.02
C TYR A 590 11.26 -4.25 11.87
N PHE A 591 11.83 -5.10 12.74
CA PHE A 591 11.07 -6.21 13.29
C PHE A 591 11.32 -6.46 14.79
N SER A 592 10.24 -6.84 15.46
CA SER A 592 10.22 -7.46 16.78
C SER A 592 9.42 -8.76 16.73
N GLU A 593 9.46 -9.54 17.82
CA GLU A 593 8.59 -10.69 18.00
C GLU A 593 7.56 -10.45 19.10
N ILE A 594 6.36 -11.00 18.89
CA ILE A 594 5.37 -11.25 19.92
C ILE A 594 5.63 -12.66 20.45
N THR A 595 5.85 -12.74 21.76
CA THR A 595 6.28 -13.96 22.46
C THR A 595 5.31 -14.38 23.56
N GLU A 596 4.11 -13.82 23.57
CA GLU A 596 3.05 -14.10 24.52
C GLU A 596 1.73 -14.26 23.76
N GLY A 597 0.82 -15.08 24.30
CA GLY A 597 -0.46 -15.40 23.68
C GLY A 597 -0.51 -16.80 23.08
N THR A 598 -1.51 -17.04 22.25
CA THR A 598 -1.81 -18.36 21.69
C THR A 598 -2.00 -18.28 20.19
N GLY A 599 -1.43 -19.24 19.45
CA GLY A 599 -1.83 -19.47 18.08
C GLY A 599 -2.74 -20.70 17.94
N SER A 600 -3.47 -20.80 16.84
CA SER A 600 -4.34 -21.93 16.53
C SER A 600 -4.41 -22.29 15.05
N LEU A 601 -4.66 -23.56 14.76
CA LEU A 601 -4.96 -24.09 13.43
C LEU A 601 -6.44 -24.46 13.30
N ARG A 602 -6.94 -24.57 12.07
CA ARG A 602 -8.35 -24.88 11.77
C ARG A 602 -8.84 -26.23 12.32
N ASN A 603 -7.94 -27.19 12.52
CA ASN A 603 -8.28 -28.47 13.13
C ASN A 603 -8.42 -28.42 14.66
N GLY A 604 -8.28 -27.23 15.27
CA GLY A 604 -8.41 -27.01 16.70
C GLY A 604 -7.10 -27.14 17.49
N TYR A 605 -5.97 -27.46 16.83
CA TYR A 605 -4.67 -27.42 17.48
C TYR A 605 -4.34 -26.01 17.95
N LYS A 606 -3.80 -25.90 19.17
CA LYS A 606 -3.38 -24.64 19.80
C LYS A 606 -1.98 -24.79 20.38
N TRP A 607 -1.19 -23.73 20.30
CA TRP A 607 0.12 -23.64 20.95
C TRP A 607 0.26 -22.33 21.72
N GLN A 608 1.16 -22.31 22.70
CA GLN A 608 1.53 -21.11 23.44
C GLN A 608 2.72 -20.45 22.75
N MET A 609 2.63 -19.16 22.47
CA MET A 609 3.73 -18.40 21.90
C MET A 609 4.81 -18.18 22.98
N LYS A 610 6.08 -18.32 22.59
CA LYS A 610 7.23 -18.04 23.46
C LYS A 610 8.45 -17.72 22.61
N PHE A 611 9.36 -16.87 23.11
CA PHE A 611 10.61 -16.61 22.42
C PHE A 611 11.42 -17.89 22.20
N GLY A 612 11.94 -18.09 20.99
CA GLY A 612 12.63 -19.32 20.59
C GLY A 612 11.70 -20.54 20.47
N HIS A 613 10.39 -20.37 20.67
CA HIS A 613 9.38 -21.42 20.60
C HIS A 613 8.04 -20.87 20.08
N ARG A 614 7.88 -20.89 18.75
CA ARG A 614 6.64 -20.53 18.04
C ARG A 614 6.17 -19.10 18.33
N SER A 615 7.08 -18.14 18.13
CA SER A 615 6.77 -16.71 18.23
C SER A 615 6.12 -16.18 16.95
N TYR A 616 5.67 -14.93 17.01
CA TYR A 616 4.99 -14.28 15.90
C TYR A 616 5.66 -12.94 15.54
N LEU A 617 5.78 -12.65 14.25
CA LEU A 617 6.44 -11.46 13.74
C LEU A 617 5.60 -10.20 14.00
N LYS A 618 6.24 -9.14 14.52
CA LYS A 618 5.66 -7.81 14.70
C LYS A 618 6.48 -6.75 13.98
N LYS A 619 5.84 -6.03 13.06
CA LYS A 619 6.38 -4.85 12.38
C LYS A 619 6.64 -3.69 13.34
N ARG A 620 7.69 -2.92 13.07
CA ARG A 620 8.07 -1.71 13.83
C ARG A 620 7.98 -0.41 13.01
N LEU A 621 7.99 -0.49 11.68
CA LEU A 621 7.91 0.68 10.81
C LEU A 621 6.48 0.90 10.28
N GLU A 622 6.25 2.09 9.72
CA GLU A 622 5.05 2.37 8.92
C GLU A 622 5.07 1.59 7.60
N ASN A 623 3.89 1.23 7.08
CA ASN A 623 3.76 0.44 5.84
C ASN A 623 4.56 1.04 4.68
N LYS A 624 4.54 2.37 4.50
CA LYS A 624 5.27 3.06 3.43
C LYS A 624 6.79 2.79 3.44
N SER A 625 7.37 2.58 4.63
CA SER A 625 8.81 2.32 4.76
C SER A 625 9.15 0.91 4.28
N TYR A 626 8.27 -0.06 4.55
CA TYR A 626 8.39 -1.41 3.99
C TYR A 626 8.19 -1.40 2.48
N VAL A 627 7.16 -0.69 1.98
CA VAL A 627 6.90 -0.58 0.53
C VAL A 627 8.16 -0.08 -0.17
N GLN A 628 8.75 1.03 0.29
CA GLN A 628 9.98 1.56 -0.30
C GLN A 628 11.12 0.53 -0.30
N THR A 629 11.39 -0.10 0.86
CA THR A 629 12.47 -1.07 1.01
C THR A 629 12.30 -2.29 0.10
N ILE A 630 11.08 -2.85 0.06
CA ILE A 630 10.78 -4.06 -0.72
C ILE A 630 10.79 -3.75 -2.21
N GLU A 631 10.22 -2.62 -2.64
CA GLU A 631 10.28 -2.18 -4.05
C GLU A 631 11.72 -2.00 -4.51
N ASP A 632 12.57 -1.36 -3.69
CA ASP A 632 13.97 -1.15 -4.07
C ASP A 632 14.74 -2.48 -4.21
N LEU A 633 14.46 -3.46 -3.35
CA LEU A 633 15.02 -4.82 -3.48
C LEU A 633 14.48 -5.53 -4.74
N MET A 634 13.18 -5.45 -5.01
CA MET A 634 12.56 -6.11 -6.18
C MET A 634 13.00 -5.51 -7.52
N LEU A 635 13.37 -4.23 -7.53
CA LEU A 635 13.84 -3.51 -8.72
C LEU A 635 15.34 -3.69 -8.98
N GLU A 636 16.07 -4.32 -8.07
CA GLU A 636 17.52 -4.49 -8.22
C GLU A 636 17.84 -5.39 -9.43
N PRO A 637 18.66 -4.93 -10.39
CA PRO A 637 19.01 -5.73 -11.56
C PRO A 637 19.95 -6.90 -11.18
N PRO A 638 20.13 -7.88 -12.09
CA PRO A 638 21.19 -8.87 -11.96
C PRO A 638 22.56 -8.20 -11.89
N HIS A 639 23.46 -8.76 -11.08
CA HIS A 639 24.87 -8.36 -11.10
C HIS A 639 25.53 -8.81 -12.41
N GLU A 640 26.31 -7.93 -13.05
CA GLU A 640 27.12 -8.25 -14.24
C GLU A 640 28.25 -9.24 -13.97
#